data_AF-A0A8S9DV93-F1
#
_entry.id   AF-A0A8S9DV93-F1
#
_cell.length_a   1.000
_cell.length_b   1.000
_cell.length_c   1.000
_cell.angle_alpha   90.00
_cell.angle_beta   90.00
_cell.angle_gamma   90.00
#
_symmetry.space_group_name_H-M   'P 1'
#
loop_
_entity.id
_entity.type
_entity.pdbx_description
1 polymer ?
#
loop_
_entity_poly.entity_id
_entity_poly.type
_entity_poly.pdbx_seq_one_letter_code
_entity_poly.pdbx_strand_id
1 'polypeptide(L)'
;SIRLSGQLNSDWQAVEEFRFANNALWTGQAIREQLIAAEITSGDDSIAGTGFNDTIAAGDGNDVIDGGYGDDILYGGSGNDHITDEDGANIIDGGAGDDLLSSSSFYTDRFVFSGDFGHDLVEGFDVLNYYSDVIEFGNTINGFSSFAHVLAASQQDGSDVLITIDSERSIRLEEMNLGDLQEHNFKFAVDDVTGTEGADALSGASGADTLRGLGGDDVLDGGADADILDGGTGVDTATGYGVGWTVLFQDGKWTVTDGTTTDNLQGIEKVVVEGVNYLLVDQLGANIGGFQSVQSAVDAAASGDVVLLASGEFNENLSINGKSLTLDGAGRSGASATTLNGQITVAGVLNGALTLQDLAVDATGRQYGVFVSASSDSLAGEVALDNVLISNAGVNGFAYIRAGNGSTPVLTDTIGAVSILNSEFLGNATQATGANGRGDVLLYGFNGDLTLDRVSIHDAGVGAQKAIQLRGLQNAGDTAGVGPYSAAGTVTLSALTITGAYLQDLIAFYRIASFESFAANDVELDVSAPWGVLNLDSVGGAIDLSTGLTAQNSSGGLITVQQGLATADTLVGTSSMDLLDGRDGADSLDGGAGNDIFVISNADFHDPGETINGGADSDVIRFTTTTANQTLILTPTISNIEEIEISNAAGVNTGTTA
;
A
#
# COMPACT_ATOMS: atom_id res chain seq x y z
N SER A 1 -4.34 72.65 27.78
CA SER A 1 -3.47 71.59 27.26
C SER A 1 -3.03 70.72 28.42
N ILE A 2 -2.95 69.41 28.19
CA ILE A 2 -2.28 68.46 29.09
C ILE A 2 -0.94 68.15 28.43
N ARG A 3 0.16 68.15 29.20
CA ARG A 3 1.46 67.69 28.73
C ARG A 3 1.79 66.38 29.43
N LEU A 4 2.03 65.35 28.64
CA LEU A 4 2.49 64.05 29.11
C LEU A 4 4.00 63.97 28.86
N SER A 5 4.72 63.29 29.73
CA SER A 5 6.17 63.13 29.62
C SER A 5 6.52 61.72 30.08
N GLY A 6 7.21 60.94 29.23
CA GLY A 6 7.60 59.56 29.55
C GLY A 6 6.43 58.59 29.73
N GLN A 7 5.29 58.86 29.11
CA GLN A 7 4.07 58.02 29.23
C GLN A 7 3.90 57.05 28.06
N LEU A 8 4.90 56.97 27.17
CA LEU A 8 4.84 56.18 25.93
C LEU A 8 5.98 55.16 25.83
N ASN A 9 6.85 55.10 26.85
CA ASN A 9 8.12 54.38 26.79
C ASN A 9 8.15 53.11 27.67
N SER A 10 7.07 52.78 28.39
CA SER A 10 6.94 51.51 29.14
C SER A 10 5.52 51.29 29.68
N ASP A 11 5.13 50.01 29.85
CA ASP A 11 3.85 49.60 30.45
C ASP A 11 3.69 49.96 31.94
N TRP A 12 4.79 50.23 32.63
CA TRP A 12 4.79 50.29 34.10
C TRP A 12 4.30 51.64 34.62
N GLN A 13 4.22 52.66 33.75
CA GLN A 13 3.86 54.03 34.09
C GLN A 13 3.04 54.76 33.01
N ALA A 14 2.62 54.09 31.95
CA ALA A 14 1.86 54.70 30.85
C ALA A 14 0.40 54.96 31.21
N VAL A 15 -0.22 55.94 30.54
CA VAL A 15 -1.67 56.14 30.62
C VAL A 15 -2.34 55.20 29.63
N GLU A 16 -3.24 54.35 30.11
CA GLU A 16 -3.89 53.33 29.28
C GLU A 16 -4.99 53.91 28.38
N GLU A 17 -5.76 54.88 28.90
CA GLU A 17 -6.90 55.47 28.18
C GLU A 17 -7.13 56.96 28.50
N PHE A 18 -7.47 57.74 27.47
CA PHE A 18 -8.00 59.09 27.58
C PHE A 18 -9.47 59.11 27.18
N ARG A 19 -10.34 59.48 28.12
CA ARG A 19 -11.78 59.61 27.87
C ARG A 19 -12.20 61.07 27.79
N PHE A 20 -12.79 61.44 26.66
CA PHE A 20 -13.28 62.80 26.40
C PHE A 20 -14.78 62.92 26.72
N ALA A 21 -15.25 64.15 26.98
CA ALA A 21 -16.65 64.42 27.36
C ALA A 21 -17.68 64.07 26.25
N ASN A 22 -17.23 63.89 25.01
CA ASN A 22 -18.02 63.40 23.88
C ASN A 22 -18.03 61.87 23.77
N ASN A 23 -17.53 61.15 24.78
CA ASN A 23 -17.31 59.70 24.80
C ASN A 23 -16.27 59.18 23.80
N ALA A 24 -15.46 60.05 23.17
CA ALA A 24 -14.28 59.57 22.45
C ALA A 24 -13.30 58.95 23.45
N LEU A 25 -12.70 57.84 23.03
CA LEU A 25 -11.71 57.08 23.78
C LEU A 25 -10.45 57.00 22.94
N TRP A 26 -9.33 57.49 23.47
CA TRP A 26 -8.01 57.27 22.87
C TRP A 26 -7.22 56.32 23.78
N THR A 27 -6.78 55.19 23.24
CA THR A 27 -5.90 54.26 23.95
C THR A 27 -4.47 54.79 23.92
N GLY A 28 -3.60 54.28 24.82
CA GLY A 28 -2.16 54.56 24.77
C GLY A 28 -1.56 54.23 23.39
N GLN A 29 -1.95 53.11 22.80
CA GLN A 29 -1.56 52.70 21.44
C GLN A 29 -1.98 53.73 20.37
N ALA A 30 -3.25 54.14 20.36
CA ALA A 30 -3.75 55.11 19.37
C ALA A 30 -3.05 56.47 19.46
N ILE A 31 -2.52 56.83 20.64
CA ILE A 31 -1.73 58.05 20.83
C ILE A 31 -0.30 57.87 20.29
N ARG A 32 0.32 56.71 20.50
CA ARG A 32 1.65 56.39 19.94
C ARG A 32 1.62 56.38 18.42
N GLU A 33 0.65 55.67 17.83
CA GLU A 33 0.44 55.63 16.37
C GLU A 33 0.26 57.04 15.79
N GLN A 34 -0.51 57.91 16.46
CA GLN A 34 -0.69 59.30 16.00
C GLN A 34 0.56 60.17 16.17
N LEU A 35 1.46 59.85 17.09
CA LEU A 35 2.71 60.59 17.29
C LEU A 35 3.73 60.18 16.24
N ILE A 36 3.91 58.88 16.01
CA ILE A 36 4.73 58.35 14.92
C ILE A 36 4.22 58.91 13.58
N ALA A 37 2.90 58.81 13.32
CA ALA A 37 2.30 59.35 12.09
C ALA A 37 2.42 60.87 11.94
N ALA A 38 2.70 61.62 13.01
CA ALA A 38 2.96 63.06 12.93
C ALA A 38 4.40 63.39 12.55
N GLU A 39 5.31 62.42 12.64
CA GLU A 39 6.71 62.50 12.24
C GLU A 39 6.91 62.07 10.78
N ILE A 40 5.92 61.40 10.18
CA ILE A 40 5.95 60.92 8.80
C ILE A 40 5.42 62.00 7.84
N THR A 41 6.21 62.33 6.82
CA THR A 41 5.90 63.25 5.74
C THR A 41 6.15 62.63 4.37
N SER A 42 6.76 63.35 3.43
CA SER A 42 7.04 62.89 2.06
C SER A 42 8.43 63.32 1.61
N GLY A 43 9.29 63.57 2.58
CA GLY A 43 10.70 63.88 2.42
C GLY A 43 11.39 63.64 3.76
N ASP A 44 12.71 63.80 3.81
CA ASP A 44 13.56 63.33 4.92
C ASP A 44 12.99 63.57 6.34
N ASP A 45 12.58 62.47 6.96
CA ASP A 45 11.97 62.41 8.28
C ASP A 45 12.93 61.81 9.31
N SER A 46 12.70 62.13 10.59
CA SER A 46 13.39 61.49 11.72
C SER A 46 12.30 60.99 12.64
N ILE A 47 12.13 59.67 12.62
CA ILE A 47 11.01 58.97 13.24
C ILE A 47 11.54 58.16 14.40
N ALA A 48 10.96 58.39 15.58
CA ALA A 48 11.24 57.60 16.76
C ALA A 48 10.01 56.74 17.10
N GLY A 49 10.19 55.44 16.99
CA GLY A 49 9.31 54.42 17.54
C GLY A 49 9.28 54.46 19.06
N THR A 50 8.65 53.45 19.66
CA THR A 50 8.35 53.43 21.08
C THR A 50 8.98 52.23 21.76
N GLY A 51 8.65 52.01 23.05
CA GLY A 51 9.10 50.81 23.76
C GLY A 51 8.12 49.64 23.58
N PHE A 52 7.39 49.60 22.47
CA PHE A 52 6.34 48.65 22.15
C PHE A 52 6.43 48.28 20.68
N ASN A 53 5.81 47.15 20.31
CA ASN A 53 5.61 46.75 18.92
C ASN A 53 4.92 47.87 18.11
N ASP A 54 5.65 48.45 17.19
CA ASP A 54 5.25 49.50 16.29
C ASP A 54 5.24 49.02 14.83
N THR A 55 4.54 49.77 13.98
CA THR A 55 4.57 49.58 12.53
C THR A 55 4.83 50.95 11.92
N ILE A 56 6.02 51.13 11.37
CA ILE A 56 6.51 52.40 10.86
C ILE A 56 6.71 52.27 9.35
N ALA A 57 6.12 53.20 8.60
CA ALA A 57 6.35 53.33 7.16
C ALA A 57 6.69 54.79 6.87
N ALA A 58 7.96 55.08 6.62
CA ALA A 58 8.48 56.44 6.52
C ALA A 58 8.14 57.09 5.17
N GLY A 59 8.14 56.31 4.10
CA GLY A 59 7.57 56.71 2.81
C GLY A 59 8.63 57.18 1.83
N ASP A 60 8.47 58.37 1.25
CA ASP A 60 9.47 58.94 0.35
C ASP A 60 10.40 59.85 1.17
N GLY A 61 11.72 59.80 0.95
CA GLY A 61 12.68 60.63 1.69
C GLY A 61 13.93 59.83 2.05
N ASN A 62 14.98 60.50 2.52
CA ASN A 62 16.06 59.81 3.21
C ASN A 62 15.78 59.87 4.71
N ASP A 63 15.16 58.82 5.23
CA ASP A 63 14.56 58.80 6.55
C ASP A 63 15.52 58.19 7.58
N VAL A 64 15.40 58.65 8.83
CA VAL A 64 16.09 58.04 9.98
C VAL A 64 15.04 57.45 10.90
N ILE A 65 15.00 56.13 10.99
CA ILE A 65 14.04 55.37 11.77
C ILE A 65 14.76 54.71 12.94
N ASP A 66 14.29 54.99 14.15
CA ASP A 66 14.65 54.27 15.37
C ASP A 66 13.41 53.49 15.82
N GLY A 67 13.39 52.17 15.65
CA GLY A 67 12.23 51.32 16.00
C GLY A 67 11.96 51.29 17.50
N GLY A 68 12.99 51.47 18.32
CA GLY A 68 12.91 51.40 19.77
C GLY A 68 13.00 49.96 20.29
N TYR A 69 12.08 49.59 21.18
CA TYR A 69 12.02 48.23 21.75
C TYR A 69 10.69 47.57 21.35
N GLY A 70 10.70 46.26 21.11
CA GLY A 70 9.48 45.50 20.85
C GLY A 70 9.64 44.67 19.58
N ASP A 71 8.60 43.92 19.21
CA ASP A 71 8.65 43.27 17.89
C ASP A 71 8.09 44.25 16.84
N ASP A 72 8.99 44.89 16.10
CA ASP A 72 8.69 46.00 15.21
C ASP A 72 8.62 45.60 13.73
N ILE A 73 7.86 46.38 12.96
CA ILE A 73 7.79 46.29 11.50
C ILE A 73 8.16 47.65 10.91
N LEU A 74 9.33 47.73 10.30
CA LEU A 74 9.95 48.97 9.85
C LEU A 74 10.10 48.97 8.32
N TYR A 75 9.49 49.96 7.67
CA TYR A 75 9.61 50.21 6.23
C TYR A 75 10.22 51.59 6.00
N GLY A 76 11.40 51.64 5.38
CA GLY A 76 12.05 52.89 4.93
C GLY A 76 11.23 53.53 3.81
N GLY A 77 11.21 52.87 2.66
CA GLY A 77 10.33 53.21 1.55
C GLY A 77 11.10 53.57 0.30
N SER A 78 11.28 54.85 0.00
CA SER A 78 12.05 55.29 -1.17
C SER A 78 13.02 56.39 -0.78
N GLY A 79 14.29 56.19 -1.08
CA GLY A 79 15.40 57.05 -0.66
C GLY A 79 16.41 56.22 0.12
N ASN A 80 17.46 56.87 0.60
CA ASN A 80 18.53 56.20 1.34
C ASN A 80 18.26 56.32 2.83
N ASP A 81 17.71 55.26 3.39
CA ASP A 81 17.18 55.23 4.74
C ASP A 81 18.19 54.67 5.74
N HIS A 82 18.08 55.11 6.98
CA HIS A 82 18.85 54.57 8.09
C HIS A 82 17.88 54.05 9.15
N ILE A 83 17.79 52.74 9.25
CA ILE A 83 16.88 52.03 10.14
C ILE A 83 17.70 51.34 11.23
N THR A 84 17.42 51.68 12.48
CA THR A 84 18.01 51.03 13.66
C THR A 84 16.89 50.50 14.54
N ASP A 85 17.04 49.28 15.03
CA ASP A 85 16.19 48.70 16.07
C ASP A 85 17.02 48.22 17.27
N GLU A 86 16.53 48.42 18.50
CA GLU A 86 17.30 48.16 19.72
C GLU A 86 17.03 46.78 20.36
N ASP A 87 15.86 46.15 20.16
CA ASP A 87 15.47 44.88 20.84
C ASP A 87 14.18 44.28 20.28
N GLY A 88 14.04 42.95 20.29
CA GLY A 88 12.84 42.23 19.84
C GLY A 88 13.01 41.51 18.50
N ALA A 89 12.00 40.78 18.03
CA ALA A 89 12.04 40.03 16.78
C ALA A 89 11.41 40.84 15.64
N ASN A 90 12.26 41.47 14.82
CA ASN A 90 11.83 42.53 13.93
C ASN A 90 11.72 42.12 12.46
N ILE A 91 10.97 42.93 11.72
CA ILE A 91 10.90 42.87 10.26
C ILE A 91 11.35 44.22 9.71
N ILE A 92 12.47 44.23 9.00
CA ILE A 92 13.11 45.44 8.49
C ILE A 92 13.17 45.36 6.96
N ASP A 93 12.60 46.36 6.30
CA ASP A 93 12.61 46.53 4.84
C ASP A 93 13.05 47.98 4.54
N GLY A 94 14.24 48.13 3.96
CA GLY A 94 14.77 49.44 3.56
C GLY A 94 13.92 50.07 2.45
N GLY A 95 13.35 49.25 1.57
CA GLY A 95 12.65 49.72 0.39
C GLY A 95 13.62 49.97 -0.77
N ALA A 96 13.50 51.10 -1.46
CA ALA A 96 14.28 51.42 -2.65
C ALA A 96 15.28 52.54 -2.36
N GLY A 97 16.57 52.26 -2.48
CA GLY A 97 17.65 53.23 -2.27
C GLY A 97 18.90 52.52 -1.83
N ASP A 98 19.90 53.23 -1.30
CA ASP A 98 21.02 52.56 -0.64
C ASP A 98 20.86 52.73 0.87
N ASP A 99 20.43 51.67 1.55
CA ASP A 99 19.95 51.72 2.93
C ASP A 99 20.95 51.16 3.95
N LEU A 100 20.85 51.64 5.18
CA LEU A 100 21.57 51.12 6.35
C LEU A 100 20.57 50.50 7.33
N LEU A 101 20.63 49.19 7.49
CA LEU A 101 19.73 48.39 8.31
C LEU A 101 20.50 47.78 9.48
N SER A 102 20.13 48.13 10.71
CA SER A 102 20.77 47.60 11.93
C SER A 102 19.73 47.05 12.88
N SER A 103 19.98 45.86 13.42
CA SER A 103 19.16 45.25 14.47
C SER A 103 20.01 44.70 15.62
N SER A 104 19.35 44.15 16.64
CA SER A 104 19.99 43.61 17.84
C SER A 104 20.30 42.11 17.70
N SER A 105 21.44 41.65 18.18
CA SER A 105 21.84 40.22 18.04
C SER A 105 21.21 39.27 19.08
N PHE A 106 20.10 39.63 19.74
CA PHE A 106 19.53 38.85 20.85
C PHE A 106 18.27 38.06 20.48
N TYR A 107 17.65 38.39 19.35
CA TYR A 107 16.42 37.80 18.83
C TYR A 107 16.60 37.52 17.34
N THR A 108 15.64 36.81 16.74
CA THR A 108 15.66 36.56 15.30
C THR A 108 15.01 37.72 14.59
N ASP A 109 15.79 38.43 13.80
CA ASP A 109 15.34 39.49 12.91
C ASP A 109 15.22 38.99 11.46
N ARG A 110 14.35 39.66 10.70
CA ARG A 110 14.11 39.37 9.29
C ARG A 110 14.31 40.62 8.45
N PHE A 111 15.34 40.58 7.61
CA PHE A 111 15.64 41.64 6.65
C PHE A 111 15.07 41.28 5.29
N VAL A 112 14.15 42.09 4.79
CA VAL A 112 13.39 41.81 3.57
C VAL A 112 13.95 42.65 2.43
N PHE A 113 14.27 41.99 1.30
CA PHE A 113 14.78 42.65 0.11
C PHE A 113 13.86 42.35 -1.07
N SER A 114 13.27 43.39 -1.66
CA SER A 114 12.37 43.27 -2.79
C SER A 114 12.52 44.44 -3.77
N GLY A 115 12.07 44.26 -5.01
CA GLY A 115 12.07 45.29 -6.02
C GLY A 115 13.47 45.80 -6.38
N ASP A 116 13.59 47.12 -6.47
CA ASP A 116 14.80 47.84 -6.83
C ASP A 116 15.48 48.42 -5.57
N PHE A 117 15.83 47.54 -4.62
CA PHE A 117 16.34 47.89 -3.28
C PHE A 117 17.74 48.49 -3.23
N GLY A 118 18.42 48.73 -4.36
CA GLY A 118 19.75 49.34 -4.37
C GLY A 118 20.85 48.59 -3.61
N HIS A 119 21.80 49.34 -3.06
CA HIS A 119 23.01 48.81 -2.39
C HIS A 119 22.96 48.97 -0.87
N ASP A 120 22.47 47.93 -0.19
CA ASP A 120 22.20 47.99 1.24
C ASP A 120 23.32 47.43 2.10
N LEU A 121 23.43 47.97 3.31
CA LEU A 121 24.31 47.52 4.38
C LEU A 121 23.48 47.01 5.55
N VAL A 122 23.70 45.75 5.94
CA VAL A 122 23.11 45.13 7.13
C VAL A 122 24.18 45.01 8.20
N GLU A 123 23.95 45.65 9.34
CA GLU A 123 24.77 45.55 10.53
C GLU A 123 24.08 44.65 11.57
N GLY A 124 24.86 43.87 12.33
CA GLY A 124 24.34 43.06 13.43
C GLY A 124 23.74 41.70 13.08
N PHE A 125 23.76 41.28 11.81
CA PHE A 125 23.21 39.98 11.35
C PHE A 125 23.85 38.78 12.08
N ASP A 126 23.10 38.07 12.93
CA ASP A 126 23.56 36.89 13.69
C ASP A 126 23.28 35.56 12.95
N VAL A 127 24.29 34.70 12.88
CA VAL A 127 24.23 33.38 12.23
C VAL A 127 24.63 32.23 13.16
N LEU A 128 24.99 32.50 14.43
CA LEU A 128 25.73 31.55 15.27
C LEU A 128 24.94 30.94 16.45
N ASN A 129 23.64 31.19 16.60
CA ASN A 129 22.84 30.75 17.75
C ASN A 129 21.42 30.27 17.40
N TYR A 130 20.64 29.87 18.43
CA TYR A 130 19.21 29.50 18.32
C TYR A 130 18.31 30.64 17.79
N TYR A 131 18.82 31.87 17.79
CA TYR A 131 18.17 33.08 17.30
C TYR A 131 18.93 33.65 16.10
N SER A 132 19.14 32.83 15.06
CA SER A 132 19.78 33.31 13.82
C SER A 132 18.83 34.19 13.03
N ASP A 133 19.37 35.22 12.38
CA ASP A 133 18.64 36.13 11.52
C ASP A 133 18.40 35.53 10.13
N VAL A 134 17.46 36.15 9.42
CA VAL A 134 17.01 35.72 8.09
C VAL A 134 17.07 36.88 7.10
N ILE A 135 17.73 36.64 5.96
CA ILE A 135 17.57 37.45 4.75
C ILE A 135 16.42 36.86 3.93
N GLU A 136 15.36 37.63 3.71
CA GLU A 136 14.24 37.25 2.85
C GLU A 136 14.35 37.91 1.47
N PHE A 137 14.49 37.10 0.42
CA PHE A 137 14.40 37.56 -0.95
C PHE A 137 12.96 37.52 -1.44
N GLY A 138 12.38 38.69 -1.70
CA GLY A 138 11.04 38.84 -2.28
C GLY A 138 10.94 38.32 -3.72
N ASN A 139 9.71 38.05 -4.17
CA ASN A 139 9.40 37.43 -5.48
C ASN A 139 9.83 38.23 -6.72
N THR A 140 10.33 39.45 -6.53
CA THR A 140 10.83 40.35 -7.58
C THR A 140 12.34 40.21 -7.82
N ILE A 141 13.05 39.46 -6.97
CA ILE A 141 14.49 39.21 -7.09
C ILE A 141 14.74 37.94 -7.91
N ASN A 142 14.57 38.04 -9.23
CA ASN A 142 14.77 36.92 -10.16
C ASN A 142 16.20 36.35 -10.08
N GLY A 143 16.32 35.02 -9.96
CA GLY A 143 17.60 34.31 -9.95
C GLY A 143 18.17 34.01 -8.56
N PHE A 144 17.50 34.42 -7.49
CA PHE A 144 17.85 34.13 -6.10
C PHE A 144 16.77 33.25 -5.44
N SER A 145 16.63 32.02 -5.95
CA SER A 145 15.60 31.06 -5.51
C SER A 145 16.15 29.91 -4.67
N SER A 146 17.41 29.94 -4.26
CA SER A 146 18.04 28.91 -3.44
C SER A 146 19.31 29.42 -2.78
N PHE A 147 19.74 28.75 -1.70
CA PHE A 147 20.99 29.08 -1.03
C PHE A 147 22.22 28.92 -1.95
N ALA A 148 22.17 27.98 -2.89
CA ALA A 148 23.23 27.81 -3.89
C ALA A 148 23.36 29.04 -4.83
N HIS A 149 22.25 29.68 -5.20
CA HIS A 149 22.28 30.93 -5.97
C HIS A 149 22.88 32.07 -5.15
N VAL A 150 22.50 32.20 -3.88
CA VAL A 150 23.09 33.17 -2.96
C VAL A 150 24.60 32.95 -2.87
N LEU A 151 25.05 31.73 -2.56
CA LEU A 151 26.47 31.42 -2.40
C LEU A 151 27.28 31.68 -3.67
N ALA A 152 26.69 31.43 -4.85
CA ALA A 152 27.34 31.72 -6.14
C ALA A 152 27.48 33.22 -6.42
N ALA A 153 26.58 34.03 -5.86
CA ALA A 153 26.58 35.49 -5.96
C ALA A 153 27.33 36.19 -4.81
N SER A 154 27.70 35.45 -3.77
CA SER A 154 28.38 35.97 -2.59
C SER A 154 29.90 35.94 -2.72
N GLN A 155 30.54 37.01 -2.22
CA GLN A 155 31.99 37.11 -2.11
C GLN A 155 32.38 37.64 -0.73
N GLN A 156 33.40 37.03 -0.12
CA GLN A 156 34.05 37.64 1.04
C GLN A 156 34.81 38.90 0.62
N ASP A 157 34.48 40.04 1.23
CA ASP A 157 35.16 41.32 1.03
C ASP A 157 35.65 41.88 2.37
N GLY A 158 36.94 41.69 2.67
CA GLY A 158 37.49 42.06 3.97
C GLY A 158 36.86 41.25 5.11
N SER A 159 36.26 41.95 6.07
CA SER A 159 35.50 41.37 7.20
C SER A 159 34.05 41.06 6.85
N ASP A 160 33.59 41.44 5.66
CA ASP A 160 32.17 41.47 5.32
C ASP A 160 31.85 40.45 4.22
N VAL A 161 30.58 40.11 4.07
CA VAL A 161 30.08 39.36 2.91
C VAL A 161 29.33 40.31 1.99
N LEU A 162 29.70 40.34 0.71
CA LEU A 162 28.95 41.04 -0.33
C LEU A 162 28.17 40.04 -1.18
N ILE A 163 26.84 40.13 -1.14
CA ILE A 163 25.92 39.38 -1.99
C ILE A 163 25.54 40.29 -3.17
N THR A 164 25.99 39.96 -4.39
CA THR A 164 25.77 40.81 -5.57
C THR A 164 24.63 40.25 -6.41
N ILE A 165 23.51 40.98 -6.49
CA ILE A 165 22.35 40.57 -7.30
C ILE A 165 22.58 41.00 -8.75
N ASP A 166 22.89 42.28 -8.97
CA ASP A 166 23.28 42.83 -10.27
C ASP A 166 24.09 44.14 -10.10
N SER A 167 24.19 44.98 -11.14
CA SER A 167 24.97 46.22 -11.07
C SER A 167 24.35 47.31 -10.23
N GLU A 168 23.06 47.24 -9.95
CA GLU A 168 22.31 48.23 -9.18
C GLU A 168 21.86 47.68 -7.83
N ARG A 169 22.00 46.37 -7.58
CA ARG A 169 21.49 45.73 -6.36
C ARG A 169 22.52 44.84 -5.67
N SER A 170 22.79 45.10 -4.39
CA SER A 170 23.66 44.27 -3.56
C SER A 170 23.34 44.38 -2.08
N ILE A 171 23.58 43.32 -1.32
CA ILE A 171 23.48 43.32 0.14
C ILE A 171 24.89 43.11 0.71
N ARG A 172 25.37 44.01 1.56
CA ARG A 172 26.59 43.82 2.35
C ARG A 172 26.21 43.45 3.79
N LEU A 173 26.70 42.32 4.27
CA LEU A 173 26.59 41.90 5.67
C LEU A 173 27.89 42.27 6.38
N GLU A 174 27.84 43.21 7.32
CA GLU A 174 29.02 43.68 8.07
C GLU A 174 29.56 42.60 9.02
N GLU A 175 30.88 42.52 9.18
CA GLU A 175 31.57 41.61 10.11
C GLU A 175 31.19 40.11 9.96
N MET A 176 30.73 39.70 8.77
CA MET A 176 30.29 38.35 8.45
C MET A 176 31.36 37.51 7.73
N ASN A 177 31.51 36.23 8.09
CA ASN A 177 32.27 35.28 7.26
C ASN A 177 31.33 34.50 6.34
N LEU A 178 31.68 34.41 5.06
CA LEU A 178 30.90 33.65 4.07
C LEU A 178 30.73 32.17 4.43
N GLY A 179 31.69 31.58 5.15
CA GLY A 179 31.64 30.19 5.58
C GLY A 179 30.68 29.92 6.76
N ASP A 180 30.23 30.98 7.45
CA ASP A 180 29.31 30.88 8.58
C ASP A 180 27.84 30.95 8.12
N LEU A 181 27.58 31.46 6.92
CA LEU A 181 26.26 31.45 6.29
C LEU A 181 25.80 30.03 5.99
N GLN A 182 24.57 29.74 6.37
CA GLN A 182 23.88 28.48 6.13
C GLN A 182 22.55 28.73 5.43
N GLU A 183 21.97 27.66 4.89
CA GLU A 183 20.71 27.70 4.16
C GLU A 183 19.57 28.30 5.00
N HIS A 184 19.51 28.00 6.31
CA HIS A 184 18.49 28.53 7.21
C HIS A 184 18.57 30.05 7.45
N ASN A 185 19.67 30.72 7.07
CA ASN A 185 19.80 32.18 7.16
C ASN A 185 19.11 32.90 6.00
N PHE A 186 18.51 32.15 5.07
CA PHE A 186 17.88 32.70 3.88
C PHE A 186 16.47 32.16 3.73
N LYS A 187 15.57 33.05 3.37
CA LYS A 187 14.20 32.74 2.97
C LYS A 187 14.00 33.20 1.54
N PHE A 188 13.46 32.33 0.69
CA PHE A 188 13.20 32.62 -0.71
C PHE A 188 11.70 32.72 -0.92
N ALA A 189 11.23 33.76 -1.61
CA ALA A 189 9.81 33.93 -1.89
C ALA A 189 9.31 32.92 -2.94
N VAL A 190 9.14 31.66 -2.54
CA VAL A 190 8.34 30.66 -3.25
C VAL A 190 7.49 29.81 -2.27
N ASP A 191 7.21 30.30 -1.05
CA ASP A 191 6.39 29.56 -0.06
C ASP A 191 4.96 29.20 -0.52
N ASP A 192 4.41 29.86 -1.54
CA ASP A 192 3.06 29.64 -2.06
C ASP A 192 3.02 29.73 -3.60
N VAL A 193 3.10 28.60 -4.30
CA VAL A 193 2.97 28.53 -5.76
C VAL A 193 1.53 28.20 -6.12
N THR A 194 0.90 29.01 -6.96
CA THR A 194 -0.43 28.71 -7.52
C THR A 194 -0.36 28.66 -9.03
N GLY A 195 -0.83 27.54 -9.59
CA GLY A 195 -1.00 27.31 -11.01
C GLY A 195 -2.19 28.04 -11.62
N THR A 196 -2.76 27.43 -12.64
CA THR A 196 -3.82 27.94 -13.50
C THR A 196 -4.96 26.91 -13.59
N GLU A 197 -6.01 27.20 -14.35
CA GLU A 197 -7.10 26.25 -14.59
C GLU A 197 -6.79 25.24 -15.72
N GLY A 198 -5.52 25.09 -16.10
CA GLY A 198 -5.06 24.06 -17.04
C GLY A 198 -3.79 23.39 -16.53
N ALA A 199 -3.36 22.33 -17.20
CA ALA A 199 -2.23 21.51 -16.76
C ALA A 199 -0.92 22.32 -16.56
N ASP A 200 -0.40 22.27 -15.34
CA ASP A 200 0.79 22.97 -14.87
C ASP A 200 1.87 22.01 -14.37
N ALA A 201 3.11 22.50 -14.34
CA ALA A 201 4.24 21.84 -13.69
C ALA A 201 4.79 22.80 -12.64
N LEU A 202 4.53 22.48 -11.37
CA LEU A 202 4.89 23.31 -10.22
C LEU A 202 6.02 22.63 -9.45
N SER A 203 6.98 23.43 -8.99
CA SER A 203 8.10 22.97 -8.17
C SER A 203 8.28 23.93 -7.02
N GLY A 204 8.33 23.40 -5.80
CA GLY A 204 8.81 24.08 -4.62
C GLY A 204 10.33 24.26 -4.65
N ALA A 205 10.81 25.13 -3.78
CA ALA A 205 12.21 25.42 -3.56
C ALA A 205 12.73 24.64 -2.34
N SER A 206 13.65 25.23 -1.58
CA SER A 206 14.03 24.77 -0.25
C SER A 206 13.11 25.43 0.78
N GLY A 207 12.74 24.72 1.85
CA GLY A 207 11.81 25.20 2.86
C GLY A 207 10.40 24.64 2.67
N ALA A 208 9.53 24.88 3.65
CA ALA A 208 8.16 24.35 3.62
C ALA A 208 7.27 25.14 2.66
N ASP A 209 6.89 24.52 1.55
CA ASP A 209 6.12 25.15 0.47
C ASP A 209 4.65 24.73 0.47
N THR A 210 3.80 25.56 -0.12
CA THR A 210 2.43 25.18 -0.51
C THR A 210 2.21 25.36 -2.00
N LEU A 211 2.00 24.25 -2.71
CA LEU A 211 1.73 24.21 -4.15
C LEU A 211 0.24 23.98 -4.39
N ARG A 212 -0.39 24.79 -5.24
CA ARG A 212 -1.80 24.70 -5.61
C ARG A 212 -1.95 24.62 -7.13
N GLY A 213 -2.35 23.47 -7.66
CA GLY A 213 -2.59 23.22 -9.09
C GLY A 213 -3.81 23.98 -9.62
N LEU A 214 -4.90 23.98 -8.85
CA LEU A 214 -6.24 24.47 -9.19
C LEU A 214 -7.02 23.51 -10.09
N GLY A 215 -6.88 23.59 -11.41
CA GLY A 215 -7.63 22.75 -12.32
C GLY A 215 -6.77 22.32 -13.50
N GLY A 216 -6.95 21.11 -14.00
CA GLY A 216 -6.03 20.54 -14.98
C GLY A 216 -5.40 19.27 -14.44
N ASP A 217 -4.58 18.60 -15.25
CA ASP A 217 -3.81 17.45 -14.79
C ASP A 217 -2.40 17.95 -14.48
N ASP A 218 -2.12 18.22 -13.22
CA ASP A 218 -0.93 18.95 -12.78
C ASP A 218 0.19 18.02 -12.31
N VAL A 219 1.43 18.51 -12.38
CA VAL A 219 2.60 17.83 -11.80
C VAL A 219 3.22 18.72 -10.74
N LEU A 220 3.21 18.28 -9.49
CA LEU A 220 3.68 19.02 -8.32
C LEU A 220 4.91 18.31 -7.73
N ASP A 221 6.01 19.05 -7.58
CA ASP A 221 7.22 18.61 -6.88
C ASP A 221 7.42 19.53 -5.67
N GLY A 222 7.30 19.02 -4.45
CA GLY A 222 7.45 19.84 -3.24
C GLY A 222 8.87 20.35 -3.04
N GLY A 223 9.87 19.64 -3.55
CA GLY A 223 11.27 19.94 -3.30
C GLY A 223 11.79 19.24 -2.05
N ALA A 224 12.61 19.94 -1.27
CA ALA A 224 13.14 19.44 -0.02
C ALA A 224 12.43 20.14 1.14
N ASP A 225 12.25 19.42 2.25
CA ASP A 225 11.49 19.82 3.45
C ASP A 225 10.04 19.31 3.44
N ALA A 226 9.14 19.95 4.17
CA ALA A 226 7.82 19.42 4.47
C ALA A 226 6.74 20.30 3.84
N ASP A 227 6.11 19.79 2.79
CA ASP A 227 5.30 20.60 1.89
C ASP A 227 3.80 20.29 1.97
N ILE A 228 3.00 21.17 1.39
CA ILE A 228 1.56 20.98 1.15
C ILE A 228 1.33 21.01 -0.36
N LEU A 229 0.92 19.87 -0.92
CA LEU A 229 0.64 19.74 -2.35
C LEU A 229 -0.87 19.60 -2.54
N ASP A 230 -1.51 20.60 -3.12
CA ASP A 230 -2.93 20.62 -3.46
C ASP A 230 -3.10 20.59 -4.99
N GLY A 231 -3.36 19.42 -5.56
CA GLY A 231 -3.57 19.29 -7.02
C GLY A 231 -4.83 20.04 -7.49
N GLY A 232 -5.87 20.08 -6.66
CA GLY A 232 -7.14 20.68 -7.02
C GLY A 232 -8.04 19.72 -7.80
N THR A 233 -8.46 20.08 -9.01
CA THR A 233 -9.35 19.24 -9.84
C THR A 233 -8.66 18.74 -11.10
N GLY A 234 -8.62 17.43 -11.28
CA GLY A 234 -8.10 16.77 -12.47
C GLY A 234 -7.52 15.42 -12.09
N VAL A 235 -6.49 14.99 -12.80
CA VAL A 235 -5.65 13.86 -12.39
C VAL A 235 -4.24 14.38 -12.13
N ASP A 236 -3.96 14.63 -10.85
CA ASP A 236 -2.78 15.34 -10.42
C ASP A 236 -1.69 14.37 -9.94
N THR A 237 -0.44 14.73 -10.19
CA THR A 237 0.73 13.88 -9.91
C THR A 237 1.72 14.57 -8.98
N ALA A 238 1.95 14.01 -7.80
CA ALA A 238 3.08 14.38 -6.94
C ALA A 238 4.36 13.63 -7.34
N THR A 239 5.49 14.34 -7.43
CA THR A 239 6.80 13.82 -7.82
C THR A 239 7.93 14.37 -6.93
N GLY A 240 9.18 14.09 -7.27
CA GLY A 240 10.35 14.48 -6.46
C GLY A 240 10.87 13.40 -5.50
N TYR A 241 10.11 12.31 -5.32
CA TYR A 241 10.39 11.29 -4.31
C TYR A 241 11.38 10.21 -4.79
N GLY A 242 12.51 10.13 -4.08
CA GLY A 242 13.59 9.19 -4.34
C GLY A 242 13.53 7.92 -3.48
N VAL A 243 14.69 7.29 -3.33
CA VAL A 243 14.82 6.07 -2.50
C VAL A 243 14.47 6.31 -1.05
N GLY A 244 13.75 5.36 -0.44
CA GLY A 244 13.38 5.39 0.98
C GLY A 244 12.11 6.20 1.32
N TRP A 245 11.56 6.95 0.36
CA TRP A 245 10.26 7.59 0.53
C TRP A 245 9.13 6.57 0.50
N THR A 246 8.11 6.78 1.31
CA THR A 246 6.93 5.91 1.43
C THR A 246 5.66 6.74 1.38
N VAL A 247 4.66 6.24 0.65
CA VAL A 247 3.32 6.83 0.59
C VAL A 247 2.44 6.20 1.66
N LEU A 248 1.79 7.01 2.49
CA LEU A 248 1.03 6.56 3.66
C LEU A 248 -0.35 7.21 3.68
N PHE A 249 -1.34 6.47 4.21
CA PHE A 249 -2.63 7.02 4.58
C PHE A 249 -2.77 7.03 6.10
N GLN A 250 -2.72 8.22 6.72
CA GLN A 250 -2.78 8.39 8.17
C GLN A 250 -3.68 9.57 8.54
N ASP A 251 -4.45 9.43 9.63
CA ASP A 251 -5.35 10.46 10.14
C ASP A 251 -6.31 11.05 9.08
N GLY A 252 -6.70 10.22 8.10
CA GLY A 252 -7.61 10.61 7.02
C GLY A 252 -6.95 11.47 5.94
N LYS A 253 -5.63 11.38 5.76
CA LYS A 253 -4.88 12.12 4.76
C LYS A 253 -3.80 11.25 4.11
N TRP A 254 -3.49 11.57 2.86
CA TRP A 254 -2.33 11.02 2.16
C TRP A 254 -1.09 11.84 2.49
N THR A 255 0.00 11.14 2.78
CA THR A 255 1.31 11.75 2.99
C THR A 255 2.40 10.97 2.28
N VAL A 256 3.51 11.64 1.99
CA VAL A 256 4.73 11.01 1.48
C VAL A 256 5.88 11.39 2.41
N THR A 257 6.61 10.40 2.92
CA THR A 257 7.65 10.63 3.96
C THR A 257 8.87 9.74 3.76
N ASP A 258 10.05 10.30 4.06
CA ASP A 258 11.31 9.55 4.19
C ASP A 258 11.63 9.15 5.66
N GLY A 259 10.71 9.41 6.58
CA GLY A 259 10.86 9.22 8.03
C GLY A 259 11.40 10.45 8.79
N THR A 260 11.83 11.50 8.10
CA THR A 260 12.29 12.77 8.68
C THR A 260 11.45 13.96 8.21
N THR A 261 11.19 14.04 6.91
CA THR A 261 10.34 15.04 6.26
C THR A 261 9.01 14.38 5.86
N THR A 262 7.95 15.17 5.73
CA THR A 262 6.62 14.65 5.40
C THR A 262 5.82 15.68 4.63
N ASP A 263 5.45 15.31 3.42
CA ASP A 263 4.56 16.09 2.58
C ASP A 263 3.12 15.70 2.83
N ASN A 264 2.25 16.70 2.86
CA ASN A 264 0.82 16.52 2.96
C ASN A 264 0.19 16.67 1.58
N LEU A 265 -0.54 15.65 1.15
CA LEU A 265 -1.19 15.64 -0.16
C LEU A 265 -2.68 15.94 -0.02
N GLN A 266 -3.18 16.76 -0.93
CA GLN A 266 -4.58 17.05 -1.15
C GLN A 266 -4.84 17.10 -2.66
N GLY A 267 -5.96 16.56 -3.13
CA GLY A 267 -6.27 16.57 -4.57
C GLY A 267 -5.21 15.88 -5.44
N ILE A 268 -4.46 14.90 -4.91
CA ILE A 268 -3.43 14.16 -5.67
C ILE A 268 -3.92 12.75 -5.97
N GLU A 269 -3.98 12.38 -7.24
CA GLU A 269 -4.39 11.04 -7.69
C GLU A 269 -3.22 10.08 -7.84
N LYS A 270 -2.02 10.62 -8.07
CA LYS A 270 -0.84 9.84 -8.40
C LYS A 270 0.40 10.35 -7.66
N VAL A 271 1.18 9.44 -7.10
CA VAL A 271 2.51 9.72 -6.54
C VAL A 271 3.54 8.88 -7.28
N VAL A 272 4.68 9.49 -7.64
CA VAL A 272 5.80 8.78 -8.27
C VAL A 272 6.96 8.70 -7.28
N VAL A 273 7.31 7.49 -6.85
CA VAL A 273 8.47 7.22 -5.99
C VAL A 273 9.40 6.26 -6.71
N GLU A 274 10.65 6.66 -6.93
CA GLU A 274 11.64 5.83 -7.66
C GLU A 274 11.16 5.30 -9.03
N GLY A 275 10.26 6.03 -9.69
CA GLY A 275 9.67 5.62 -10.97
C GLY A 275 8.55 4.58 -10.87
N VAL A 276 8.16 4.17 -9.65
CA VAL A 276 6.93 3.41 -9.39
C VAL A 276 5.77 4.38 -9.20
N ASN A 277 4.65 4.09 -9.85
CA ASN A 277 3.43 4.89 -9.71
C ASN A 277 2.55 4.30 -8.61
N TYR A 278 2.13 5.16 -7.69
CA TYR A 278 1.13 4.87 -6.66
C TYR A 278 -0.11 5.68 -6.98
N LEU A 279 -1.23 5.01 -7.27
CA LEU A 279 -2.51 5.64 -7.52
C LEU A 279 -3.31 5.64 -6.24
N LEU A 280 -3.70 6.82 -5.78
CA LEU A 280 -4.34 7.03 -4.48
C LEU A 280 -5.85 6.95 -4.63
N VAL A 281 -6.51 6.18 -3.77
CA VAL A 281 -7.97 6.03 -3.80
C VAL A 281 -8.58 6.43 -2.48
N ASP A 282 -9.52 7.36 -2.58
CA ASP A 282 -10.24 7.92 -1.45
C ASP A 282 -11.62 7.27 -1.25
N GLN A 283 -12.12 7.40 -0.02
CA GLN A 283 -13.55 7.21 0.20
C GLN A 283 -14.36 8.29 -0.52
N LEU A 284 -15.49 7.88 -1.09
CA LEU A 284 -16.40 8.78 -1.80
C LEU A 284 -16.80 9.99 -0.92
N GLY A 285 -16.45 11.19 -1.38
CA GLY A 285 -16.79 12.45 -0.71
C GLY A 285 -15.84 12.88 0.41
N ALA A 286 -14.71 12.19 0.58
CA ALA A 286 -13.68 12.60 1.53
C ALA A 286 -12.95 13.90 1.09
N ASN A 287 -12.88 14.20 -0.22
CA ASN A 287 -12.18 15.37 -0.77
C ASN A 287 -10.77 15.56 -0.16
N ILE A 288 -10.06 14.45 0.06
CA ILE A 288 -8.73 14.43 0.66
C ILE A 288 -7.62 14.20 -0.39
N GLY A 289 -7.99 13.87 -1.63
CA GLY A 289 -7.10 13.73 -2.78
C GLY A 289 -6.99 12.28 -3.24
N GLY A 290 -7.28 12.00 -4.51
CA GLY A 290 -7.32 10.64 -5.00
C GLY A 290 -8.54 10.32 -5.85
N PHE A 291 -8.44 9.20 -6.56
CA PHE A 291 -9.55 8.63 -7.31
C PHE A 291 -10.73 8.35 -6.37
N GLN A 292 -11.94 8.78 -6.77
CA GLN A 292 -13.17 8.60 -5.99
C GLN A 292 -13.75 7.18 -6.03
N SER A 293 -13.16 6.30 -6.83
CA SER A 293 -13.49 4.87 -6.86
C SER A 293 -12.26 4.04 -7.20
N VAL A 294 -12.21 2.84 -6.65
CA VAL A 294 -11.12 1.90 -6.90
C VAL A 294 -11.10 1.52 -8.38
N GLN A 295 -12.26 1.35 -9.04
CA GLN A 295 -12.30 1.04 -10.46
C GLN A 295 -11.66 2.14 -11.32
N SER A 296 -11.81 3.41 -10.96
CA SER A 296 -11.24 4.52 -11.74
C SER A 296 -9.70 4.51 -11.67
N ALA A 297 -9.14 4.24 -10.49
CA ALA A 297 -7.70 4.05 -10.33
C ALA A 297 -7.21 2.82 -11.10
N VAL A 298 -7.92 1.69 -11.01
CA VAL A 298 -7.60 0.46 -11.77
C VAL A 298 -7.63 0.71 -13.29
N ASP A 299 -8.58 1.51 -13.78
CA ASP A 299 -8.69 1.87 -15.19
C ASP A 299 -7.50 2.74 -15.63
N ALA A 300 -7.11 3.72 -14.82
CA ALA A 300 -5.97 4.61 -15.04
C ALA A 300 -4.61 3.90 -14.92
N ALA A 301 -4.50 2.87 -14.09
CA ALA A 301 -3.26 2.15 -13.83
C ALA A 301 -2.69 1.46 -15.08
N ALA A 302 -1.36 1.54 -15.22
CA ALA A 302 -0.55 0.74 -16.12
C ALA A 302 -0.11 -0.58 -15.45
N SER A 303 0.47 -1.47 -16.25
CA SER A 303 1.04 -2.72 -15.71
C SER A 303 2.26 -2.42 -14.84
N GLY A 304 2.25 -2.90 -13.60
CA GLY A 304 3.32 -2.70 -12.60
C GLY A 304 3.05 -1.56 -11.62
N ASP A 305 1.95 -0.81 -11.79
CA ASP A 305 1.55 0.22 -10.84
C ASP A 305 0.98 -0.38 -9.54
N VAL A 306 0.96 0.44 -8.49
CA VAL A 306 0.34 0.14 -7.20
C VAL A 306 -0.89 1.04 -7.03
N VAL A 307 -2.03 0.47 -6.70
CA VAL A 307 -3.25 1.20 -6.30
C VAL A 307 -3.38 1.11 -4.79
N LEU A 308 -3.18 2.24 -4.11
CA LEU A 308 -3.28 2.37 -2.66
C LEU A 308 -4.69 2.80 -2.26
N LEU A 309 -5.29 2.08 -1.32
CA LEU A 309 -6.64 2.36 -0.82
C LEU A 309 -6.58 2.99 0.57
N ALA A 310 -7.26 4.13 0.71
CA ALA A 310 -7.53 4.72 2.01
C ALA A 310 -8.28 3.75 2.92
N SER A 311 -8.12 3.89 4.23
CA SER A 311 -8.86 3.04 5.18
C SER A 311 -10.37 3.25 5.09
N GLY A 312 -11.12 2.17 5.31
CA GLY A 312 -12.58 2.05 5.40
C GLY A 312 -13.25 1.44 4.16
N GLU A 313 -14.48 1.83 3.83
CA GLU A 313 -15.38 1.01 2.99
C GLU A 313 -15.56 1.51 1.54
N PHE A 314 -15.34 0.61 0.59
CA PHE A 314 -15.54 0.82 -0.85
C PHE A 314 -16.67 -0.08 -1.36
N ASN A 315 -17.74 0.51 -1.89
CA ASN A 315 -18.97 -0.19 -2.26
C ASN A 315 -19.10 -0.35 -3.79
N GLU A 316 -18.25 -1.19 -4.38
CA GLU A 316 -18.19 -1.37 -5.83
C GLU A 316 -17.70 -2.77 -6.23
N ASN A 317 -17.73 -3.07 -7.53
CA ASN A 317 -17.04 -4.25 -8.08
C ASN A 317 -15.87 -3.80 -8.90
N LEU A 318 -14.83 -4.62 -8.90
CA LEU A 318 -13.63 -4.37 -9.67
C LEU A 318 -13.52 -5.33 -10.84
N SER A 319 -13.18 -4.78 -12.00
CA SER A 319 -12.76 -5.52 -13.17
C SER A 319 -11.33 -5.13 -13.53
N ILE A 320 -10.44 -6.11 -13.51
CA ILE A 320 -9.03 -5.98 -13.89
C ILE A 320 -8.82 -6.81 -15.15
N ASN A 321 -8.37 -6.21 -16.24
CA ASN A 321 -8.27 -6.89 -17.53
C ASN A 321 -6.86 -6.80 -18.11
N GLY A 322 -6.12 -7.90 -18.04
CA GLY A 322 -4.80 -8.07 -18.66
C GLY A 322 -3.72 -7.13 -18.11
N LYS A 323 -3.80 -6.77 -16.82
CA LYS A 323 -2.85 -5.87 -16.16
C LYS A 323 -2.21 -6.59 -14.98
N SER A 324 -0.88 -6.52 -14.88
CA SER A 324 -0.19 -6.77 -13.61
C SER A 324 -0.33 -5.55 -12.72
N LEU A 325 -0.75 -5.71 -11.48
CA LEU A 325 -1.14 -4.60 -10.62
C LEU A 325 -1.04 -5.05 -9.16
N THR A 326 -0.62 -4.15 -8.28
CA THR A 326 -0.82 -4.33 -6.84
C THR A 326 -2.02 -3.50 -6.39
N LEU A 327 -2.99 -4.13 -5.72
CA LEU A 327 -4.04 -3.45 -4.98
C LEU A 327 -3.75 -3.61 -3.49
N ASP A 328 -3.52 -2.50 -2.82
CA ASP A 328 -2.97 -2.47 -1.46
C ASP A 328 -3.85 -1.59 -0.57
N GLY A 329 -4.37 -2.18 0.51
CA GLY A 329 -5.19 -1.48 1.48
C GLY A 329 -4.44 -1.11 2.76
N ALA A 330 -5.05 -0.30 3.60
CA ALA A 330 -4.50 0.05 4.92
C ALA A 330 -4.55 -1.10 5.97
N GLY A 331 -5.01 -2.31 5.58
CA GLY A 331 -5.14 -3.50 6.43
C GLY A 331 -6.48 -4.22 6.24
N ARG A 332 -6.55 -5.50 6.63
CA ARG A 332 -7.78 -6.33 6.47
C ARG A 332 -8.73 -6.37 7.68
N SER A 333 -8.35 -5.83 8.84
CA SER A 333 -9.20 -5.85 10.04
C SER A 333 -8.86 -4.72 11.01
N GLY A 334 -9.82 -4.37 11.89
CA GLY A 334 -9.67 -3.27 12.85
C GLY A 334 -10.16 -1.91 12.35
N ALA A 335 -9.93 -0.86 13.14
CA ALA A 335 -10.49 0.48 12.90
C ALA A 335 -9.90 1.18 11.66
N SER A 336 -8.74 0.72 11.17
CA SER A 336 -8.06 1.25 10.00
C SER A 336 -8.12 0.30 8.79
N ALA A 337 -8.99 -0.72 8.84
CA ALA A 337 -9.10 -1.69 7.77
C ALA A 337 -9.68 -1.08 6.50
N THR A 338 -9.25 -1.59 5.35
CA THR A 338 -9.84 -1.35 4.04
C THR A 338 -10.76 -2.51 3.70
N THR A 339 -12.03 -2.22 3.41
CA THR A 339 -13.04 -3.22 3.03
C THR A 339 -13.65 -2.87 1.68
N LEU A 340 -13.48 -3.75 0.71
CA LEU A 340 -14.20 -3.73 -0.56
C LEU A 340 -15.49 -4.57 -0.42
N ASN A 341 -16.63 -3.90 -0.36
CA ASN A 341 -17.96 -4.49 -0.35
C ASN A 341 -18.41 -4.83 -1.79
N GLY A 342 -17.87 -5.91 -2.33
CA GLY A 342 -18.18 -6.38 -3.67
C GLY A 342 -17.35 -7.57 -4.12
N GLN A 343 -17.07 -7.64 -5.41
CA GLN A 343 -16.26 -8.71 -6.00
C GLN A 343 -15.17 -8.14 -6.90
N ILE A 344 -14.05 -8.87 -7.00
CA ILE A 344 -12.95 -8.59 -7.92
C ILE A 344 -12.99 -9.62 -9.03
N THR A 345 -12.98 -9.17 -10.28
CA THR A 345 -12.96 -10.04 -11.47
C THR A 345 -11.75 -9.73 -12.33
N VAL A 346 -10.96 -10.76 -12.63
CA VAL A 346 -9.72 -10.66 -13.37
C VAL A 346 -9.87 -11.45 -14.67
N ALA A 347 -9.54 -10.83 -15.80
CA ALA A 347 -9.64 -11.44 -17.12
C ALA A 347 -8.49 -10.98 -18.03
N GLY A 348 -8.47 -11.46 -19.28
CA GLY A 348 -7.46 -11.07 -20.27
C GLY A 348 -6.18 -11.89 -20.20
N VAL A 349 -5.07 -11.31 -20.67
CA VAL A 349 -3.74 -11.94 -20.64
C VAL A 349 -2.95 -11.36 -19.48
N LEU A 350 -2.61 -12.17 -18.48
CA LEU A 350 -1.84 -11.79 -17.30
C LEU A 350 -0.44 -12.40 -17.40
N ASN A 351 0.53 -11.60 -17.84
CA ASN A 351 1.94 -12.01 -17.98
C ASN A 351 2.84 -11.37 -16.88
N GLY A 352 2.26 -10.91 -15.78
CA GLY A 352 2.96 -10.37 -14.60
C GLY A 352 2.16 -10.63 -13.32
N ALA A 353 2.61 -10.11 -12.19
CA ALA A 353 1.94 -10.33 -10.90
C ALA A 353 0.68 -9.46 -10.74
N LEU A 354 -0.43 -10.08 -10.35
CA LEU A 354 -1.55 -9.42 -9.71
C LEU A 354 -1.47 -9.71 -8.22
N THR A 355 -1.26 -8.66 -7.42
CA THR A 355 -1.17 -8.77 -5.97
C THR A 355 -2.36 -8.06 -5.34
N LEU A 356 -3.06 -8.74 -4.44
CA LEU A 356 -3.99 -8.12 -3.51
C LEU A 356 -3.38 -8.24 -2.12
N GLN A 357 -3.22 -7.12 -1.43
CA GLN A 357 -2.65 -7.13 -0.09
C GLN A 357 -3.38 -6.20 0.87
N ASP A 358 -3.35 -6.56 2.15
CA ASP A 358 -3.85 -5.72 3.24
C ASP A 358 -5.31 -5.27 3.05
N LEU A 359 -6.15 -6.18 2.58
CA LEU A 359 -7.51 -5.89 2.10
C LEU A 359 -8.55 -6.89 2.63
N ALA A 360 -9.71 -6.40 3.05
CA ALA A 360 -10.91 -7.22 3.21
C ALA A 360 -11.82 -7.13 1.98
N VAL A 361 -12.34 -8.27 1.52
CA VAL A 361 -13.34 -8.37 0.45
C VAL A 361 -14.59 -9.02 1.04
N ASP A 362 -15.64 -8.21 1.22
CA ASP A 362 -16.97 -8.71 1.59
C ASP A 362 -17.81 -8.90 0.32
N ALA A 363 -17.95 -10.17 -0.08
CA ALA A 363 -18.66 -10.57 -1.27
C ALA A 363 -20.15 -10.84 -1.03
N THR A 364 -20.74 -10.24 0.02
CA THR A 364 -22.16 -10.37 0.33
C THR A 364 -23.02 -10.05 -0.89
N GLY A 365 -23.89 -11.01 -1.26
CA GLY A 365 -24.76 -10.91 -2.42
C GLY A 365 -24.06 -11.12 -3.77
N ARG A 366 -22.75 -11.41 -3.79
CA ARG A 366 -21.96 -11.68 -5.00
C ARG A 366 -21.67 -13.17 -5.14
N GLN A 367 -21.28 -13.59 -6.34
CA GLN A 367 -20.93 -15.00 -6.58
C GLN A 367 -19.54 -15.34 -6.06
N TYR A 368 -18.60 -14.40 -6.20
CA TYR A 368 -17.19 -14.61 -5.90
C TYR A 368 -16.66 -13.47 -5.04
N GLY A 369 -15.66 -13.73 -4.22
CA GLY A 369 -14.80 -12.67 -3.67
C GLY A 369 -13.82 -12.20 -4.73
N VAL A 370 -12.92 -13.09 -5.14
CA VAL A 370 -11.96 -12.86 -6.22
C VAL A 370 -12.14 -13.95 -7.27
N PHE A 371 -12.48 -13.55 -8.49
CA PHE A 371 -12.67 -14.44 -9.63
C PHE A 371 -11.67 -14.15 -10.73
N VAL A 372 -10.79 -15.10 -11.02
CA VAL A 372 -9.76 -15.02 -12.05
C VAL A 372 -10.13 -15.95 -13.20
N SER A 373 -10.24 -15.38 -14.39
CA SER A 373 -10.42 -16.10 -15.66
C SER A 373 -9.34 -15.71 -16.68
N ALA A 374 -8.29 -15.03 -16.20
CA ALA A 374 -7.15 -14.62 -17.00
C ALA A 374 -6.40 -15.84 -17.55
N SER A 375 -5.70 -15.59 -18.65
CA SER A 375 -4.86 -16.53 -19.38
C SER A 375 -3.46 -15.95 -19.51
N SER A 376 -2.53 -16.71 -20.06
CA SER A 376 -1.16 -16.27 -20.29
C SER A 376 -0.63 -16.86 -21.60
N ASP A 377 0.37 -16.20 -22.20
CA ASP A 377 1.00 -16.66 -23.46
C ASP A 377 2.08 -17.74 -23.22
N SER A 378 2.46 -17.93 -21.96
CA SER A 378 3.34 -18.97 -21.41
C SER A 378 2.89 -19.24 -19.97
N LEU A 379 3.44 -20.23 -19.25
CA LEU A 379 3.29 -20.36 -17.79
C LEU A 379 3.99 -19.17 -17.09
N ALA A 380 3.39 -17.98 -17.21
CA ALA A 380 3.85 -16.69 -16.75
C ALA A 380 2.67 -15.95 -16.11
N GLY A 381 2.98 -14.94 -15.31
CA GLY A 381 2.00 -14.26 -14.47
C GLY A 381 1.75 -14.99 -13.16
N GLU A 382 1.31 -14.23 -12.17
CA GLU A 382 1.09 -14.68 -10.81
C GLU A 382 -0.17 -14.02 -10.24
N VAL A 383 -0.88 -14.72 -9.36
CA VAL A 383 -1.88 -14.13 -8.49
C VAL A 383 -1.47 -14.35 -7.05
N ALA A 384 -1.21 -13.25 -6.33
CA ALA A 384 -0.83 -13.26 -4.94
C ALA A 384 -1.91 -12.60 -4.08
N LEU A 385 -2.33 -13.28 -3.02
CA LEU A 385 -3.15 -12.72 -1.94
C LEU A 385 -2.28 -12.71 -0.69
N ASP A 386 -2.02 -11.55 -0.09
CA ASP A 386 -1.23 -11.46 1.14
C ASP A 386 -1.95 -10.62 2.20
N ASN A 387 -2.18 -11.20 3.37
CA ASN A 387 -2.94 -10.57 4.46
C ASN A 387 -4.33 -10.10 4.00
N VAL A 388 -5.03 -10.95 3.24
CA VAL A 388 -6.37 -10.68 2.71
C VAL A 388 -7.43 -11.44 3.52
N LEU A 389 -8.58 -10.81 3.75
CA LEU A 389 -9.79 -11.48 4.26
C LEU A 389 -10.81 -11.57 3.12
N ILE A 390 -11.30 -12.76 2.78
CA ILE A 390 -12.38 -12.94 1.79
C ILE A 390 -13.59 -13.60 2.44
N SER A 391 -14.74 -12.91 2.39
CA SER A 391 -15.93 -13.36 3.11
C SER A 391 -17.22 -13.35 2.31
N ASN A 392 -18.18 -14.17 2.76
CA ASN A 392 -19.59 -14.17 2.36
C ASN A 392 -19.88 -14.38 0.87
N ALA A 393 -18.92 -14.89 0.09
CA ALA A 393 -19.15 -15.16 -1.32
C ALA A 393 -20.25 -16.22 -1.52
N GLY A 394 -21.10 -16.01 -2.52
CA GLY A 394 -22.19 -16.92 -2.85
C GLY A 394 -21.72 -18.31 -3.27
N VAL A 395 -20.61 -18.39 -4.00
CA VAL A 395 -20.12 -19.63 -4.64
C VAL A 395 -18.70 -19.95 -4.16
N ASN A 396 -17.73 -19.07 -4.39
CA ASN A 396 -16.33 -19.29 -3.97
C ASN A 396 -15.70 -18.00 -3.44
N GLY A 397 -14.88 -18.09 -2.38
CA GLY A 397 -14.06 -16.96 -1.92
C GLY A 397 -13.08 -16.51 -3.01
N PHE A 398 -12.10 -17.35 -3.31
CA PHE A 398 -11.18 -17.22 -4.43
C PHE A 398 -11.47 -18.31 -5.48
N ALA A 399 -11.54 -17.92 -6.75
CA ALA A 399 -11.70 -18.86 -7.84
C ALA A 399 -10.83 -18.50 -9.04
N TYR A 400 -9.98 -19.41 -9.49
CA TYR A 400 -9.39 -19.40 -10.83
C TYR A 400 -10.13 -20.40 -11.72
N ILE A 401 -10.64 -19.96 -12.87
CA ILE A 401 -11.28 -20.83 -13.86
C ILE A 401 -10.71 -20.51 -15.23
N ARG A 402 -9.93 -21.45 -15.78
CA ARG A 402 -9.44 -21.33 -17.16
C ARG A 402 -10.61 -21.30 -18.15
N ALA A 403 -10.64 -20.28 -19.00
CA ALA A 403 -11.63 -20.19 -20.06
C ALA A 403 -11.57 -21.43 -20.99
N GLY A 404 -12.74 -22.04 -21.24
CA GLY A 404 -12.85 -23.22 -22.10
C GLY A 404 -12.54 -24.57 -21.44
N ASN A 405 -12.26 -24.62 -20.13
CA ASN A 405 -12.00 -25.89 -19.45
C ASN A 405 -13.22 -26.84 -19.55
N GLY A 406 -13.03 -28.01 -20.17
CA GLY A 406 -14.11 -28.93 -20.59
C GLY A 406 -14.36 -28.97 -22.10
N SER A 407 -13.57 -28.23 -22.88
CA SER A 407 -13.45 -28.29 -24.34
C SER A 407 -11.98 -28.18 -24.73
N THR A 408 -11.58 -28.45 -25.99
CA THR A 408 -10.20 -28.23 -26.44
C THR A 408 -9.81 -26.76 -26.22
N PRO A 409 -8.87 -26.45 -25.30
CA PRO A 409 -8.55 -25.07 -24.96
C PRO A 409 -8.07 -24.29 -26.19
N VAL A 410 -8.50 -23.03 -26.33
CA VAL A 410 -8.06 -22.15 -27.44
C VAL A 410 -6.66 -21.55 -27.17
N LEU A 411 -6.32 -21.36 -25.90
CA LEU A 411 -5.02 -20.90 -25.41
C LEU A 411 -4.30 -22.09 -24.78
N THR A 412 -2.97 -22.17 -24.87
CA THR A 412 -2.21 -23.36 -24.44
C THR A 412 -1.90 -23.38 -22.95
N ASP A 413 -1.74 -22.22 -22.31
CA ASP A 413 -1.16 -22.12 -20.96
C ASP A 413 -2.08 -21.44 -19.94
N THR A 414 -1.83 -21.70 -18.66
CA THR A 414 -2.49 -21.08 -17.50
C THR A 414 -1.55 -20.06 -16.87
N ILE A 415 -2.09 -19.19 -16.01
CA ILE A 415 -1.24 -18.38 -15.12
C ILE A 415 -0.25 -19.28 -14.37
N GLY A 416 0.93 -18.73 -14.05
CA GLY A 416 2.06 -19.45 -13.45
C GLY A 416 1.83 -19.87 -12.00
N ALA A 417 1.80 -18.89 -11.08
CA ALA A 417 1.68 -19.18 -9.64
C ALA A 417 0.39 -18.59 -9.05
N VAL A 418 -0.17 -19.30 -8.06
CA VAL A 418 -1.18 -18.78 -7.14
C VAL A 418 -0.64 -18.90 -5.73
N SER A 419 -0.45 -17.76 -5.08
CA SER A 419 0.11 -17.64 -3.73
C SER A 419 -0.94 -17.02 -2.81
N ILE A 420 -1.31 -17.71 -1.73
CA ILE A 420 -2.23 -17.22 -0.70
C ILE A 420 -1.50 -17.26 0.63
N LEU A 421 -1.15 -16.08 1.14
CA LEU A 421 -0.28 -15.87 2.27
C LEU A 421 -1.03 -15.09 3.35
N ASN A 422 -0.81 -15.42 4.62
CA ASN A 422 -1.36 -14.66 5.75
C ASN A 422 -2.89 -14.45 5.71
N SER A 423 -3.64 -15.22 4.94
CA SER A 423 -5.00 -14.84 4.53
C SER A 423 -6.08 -15.63 5.25
N GLU A 424 -7.30 -15.09 5.29
CA GLU A 424 -8.44 -15.68 5.98
C GLU A 424 -9.65 -15.79 5.03
N PHE A 425 -10.37 -16.90 5.10
CA PHE A 425 -11.61 -17.12 4.39
C PHE A 425 -12.74 -17.43 5.37
N LEU A 426 -13.83 -16.68 5.26
CA LEU A 426 -14.93 -16.69 6.23
C LEU A 426 -16.30 -16.76 5.56
N GLY A 427 -17.11 -17.77 5.88
CA GLY A 427 -18.53 -17.74 5.46
C GLY A 427 -18.77 -17.87 3.96
N ASN A 428 -17.79 -18.29 3.16
CA ASN A 428 -17.96 -18.43 1.71
C ASN A 428 -18.83 -19.64 1.36
N ALA A 429 -19.33 -19.67 0.12
CA ALA A 429 -20.32 -20.62 -0.38
C ALA A 429 -21.68 -20.54 0.34
N THR A 430 -22.21 -19.32 0.47
CA THR A 430 -23.53 -19.09 1.10
C THR A 430 -24.70 -19.67 0.31
N GLN A 431 -24.53 -19.99 -0.98
CA GLN A 431 -25.58 -20.58 -1.82
C GLN A 431 -25.57 -22.12 -1.78
N ALA A 432 -26.73 -22.72 -1.48
CA ALA A 432 -26.91 -24.18 -1.45
C ALA A 432 -27.10 -24.83 -2.85
N THR A 433 -27.17 -24.04 -3.92
CA THR A 433 -27.42 -24.51 -5.29
C THR A 433 -26.42 -23.90 -6.27
N GLY A 434 -26.08 -24.61 -7.34
CA GLY A 434 -25.17 -24.12 -8.38
C GLY A 434 -24.17 -25.19 -8.84
N ALA A 435 -23.09 -24.75 -9.49
CA ALA A 435 -22.01 -25.61 -9.95
C ALA A 435 -21.35 -26.37 -8.78
N ASN A 436 -20.76 -27.53 -9.07
CA ASN A 436 -19.96 -28.28 -8.10
C ASN A 436 -18.63 -27.56 -7.80
N GLY A 437 -18.12 -27.72 -6.59
CA GLY A 437 -16.86 -27.11 -6.14
C GLY A 437 -17.03 -25.77 -5.43
N ARG A 438 -18.17 -25.54 -4.78
CA ARG A 438 -18.42 -24.33 -3.97
C ARG A 438 -17.66 -24.42 -2.64
N GLY A 439 -17.00 -23.35 -2.26
CA GLY A 439 -16.07 -23.36 -1.13
C GLY A 439 -15.31 -22.06 -0.94
N ASP A 440 -14.06 -22.16 -0.53
CA ASP A 440 -13.18 -21.03 -0.27
C ASP A 440 -12.21 -20.83 -1.42
N VAL A 441 -11.47 -21.87 -1.82
CA VAL A 441 -10.48 -21.81 -2.88
C VAL A 441 -10.82 -22.82 -3.98
N LEU A 442 -11.07 -22.33 -5.20
CA LEU A 442 -11.33 -23.16 -6.38
C LEU A 442 -10.32 -22.85 -7.49
N LEU A 443 -9.55 -23.84 -7.91
CA LEU A 443 -8.67 -23.79 -9.06
C LEU A 443 -9.17 -24.80 -10.10
N TYR A 444 -9.70 -24.32 -11.22
CA TYR A 444 -10.33 -25.15 -12.23
C TYR A 444 -9.63 -25.02 -13.57
N GLY A 445 -8.93 -26.09 -13.97
CA GLY A 445 -8.07 -26.08 -15.16
C GLY A 445 -6.76 -25.35 -14.87
N PHE A 446 -6.14 -25.69 -13.74
CA PHE A 446 -4.90 -25.11 -13.26
C PHE A 446 -3.83 -26.18 -13.13
N ASN A 447 -2.59 -25.87 -13.54
CA ASN A 447 -1.44 -26.76 -13.43
C ASN A 447 -0.14 -26.01 -13.11
N GLY A 448 -0.26 -24.81 -12.52
CA GLY A 448 0.87 -24.03 -12.04
C GLY A 448 1.24 -24.34 -10.59
N ASP A 449 2.01 -23.45 -9.97
CA ASP A 449 2.40 -23.55 -8.56
C ASP A 449 1.28 -23.04 -7.65
N LEU A 450 0.99 -23.76 -6.56
CA LEU A 450 0.05 -23.36 -5.52
C LEU A 450 0.76 -23.29 -4.17
N THR A 451 0.75 -22.10 -3.56
CA THR A 451 1.20 -21.90 -2.19
C THR A 451 0.06 -21.41 -1.31
N LEU A 452 -0.19 -22.11 -0.22
CA LEU A 452 -1.04 -21.67 0.89
C LEU A 452 -0.16 -21.64 2.15
N ASP A 453 0.19 -20.46 2.65
CA ASP A 453 1.00 -20.29 3.85
C ASP A 453 0.33 -19.40 4.89
N ARG A 454 0.18 -19.91 6.12
CA ARG A 454 -0.49 -19.19 7.23
C ARG A 454 -1.89 -18.74 6.85
N VAL A 455 -2.68 -19.69 6.36
CA VAL A 455 -4.05 -19.48 5.88
C VAL A 455 -5.05 -20.12 6.85
N SER A 456 -6.10 -19.37 7.21
CA SER A 456 -7.21 -19.88 8.02
C SER A 456 -8.52 -19.89 7.24
N ILE A 457 -9.23 -21.01 7.28
CA ILE A 457 -10.55 -21.18 6.65
C ILE A 457 -11.53 -21.66 7.71
N HIS A 458 -12.61 -20.91 7.95
CA HIS A 458 -13.59 -21.26 8.97
C HIS A 458 -14.98 -20.69 8.68
N ASP A 459 -15.93 -21.09 9.53
CA ASP A 459 -17.33 -20.70 9.44
C ASP A 459 -17.94 -20.94 8.06
N ALA A 460 -17.62 -22.09 7.46
CA ALA A 460 -18.07 -22.47 6.11
C ALA A 460 -19.55 -22.15 5.87
N GLY A 461 -19.85 -21.52 4.74
CA GLY A 461 -21.23 -21.18 4.37
C GLY A 461 -22.09 -22.43 4.20
N VAL A 462 -23.41 -22.26 4.32
CA VAL A 462 -24.38 -23.37 4.32
C VAL A 462 -24.36 -24.24 3.05
N GLY A 463 -23.79 -23.74 1.96
CA GLY A 463 -23.66 -24.44 0.68
C GLY A 463 -22.25 -24.95 0.38
N ALA A 464 -21.31 -24.79 1.32
CA ALA A 464 -19.91 -25.20 1.18
C ALA A 464 -19.80 -26.70 0.95
N GLN A 465 -19.27 -27.08 -0.20
CA GLN A 465 -19.02 -28.47 -0.55
C GLN A 465 -17.61 -28.88 -0.16
N LYS A 466 -16.66 -27.97 -0.35
CA LYS A 466 -15.21 -28.17 -0.16
C LYS A 466 -14.63 -26.88 0.42
N ALA A 467 -13.51 -26.95 1.10
CA ALA A 467 -12.71 -25.75 1.41
C ALA A 467 -11.82 -25.41 0.21
N ILE A 468 -11.09 -26.41 -0.30
CA ILE A 468 -10.10 -26.24 -1.36
C ILE A 468 -10.34 -27.27 -2.46
N GLN A 469 -10.31 -26.83 -3.71
CA GLN A 469 -10.35 -27.73 -4.85
C GLN A 469 -9.36 -27.29 -5.93
N LEU A 470 -8.49 -28.19 -6.37
CA LEU A 470 -7.67 -28.03 -7.58
C LEU A 470 -8.03 -29.13 -8.58
N ARG A 471 -8.49 -28.73 -9.76
CA ARG A 471 -8.65 -29.63 -10.90
C ARG A 471 -7.67 -29.25 -12.00
N GLY A 472 -6.90 -30.23 -12.45
CA GLY A 472 -5.94 -30.09 -13.55
C GLY A 472 -6.59 -29.75 -14.89
N LEU A 473 -5.75 -29.60 -15.91
CA LEU A 473 -6.20 -29.32 -17.28
C LEU A 473 -7.05 -30.46 -17.83
N GLN A 474 -8.15 -30.12 -18.51
CA GLN A 474 -8.96 -31.10 -19.23
C GLN A 474 -8.77 -30.98 -20.74
N ASN A 475 -8.12 -31.98 -21.35
CA ASN A 475 -7.83 -32.05 -22.78
C ASN A 475 -8.74 -33.05 -23.52
N ALA A 476 -8.82 -32.89 -24.85
CA ALA A 476 -9.47 -33.86 -25.72
C ALA A 476 -8.66 -35.17 -25.75
N GLY A 477 -9.11 -36.17 -24.99
CA GLY A 477 -8.44 -37.47 -24.86
C GLY A 477 -8.37 -37.98 -23.43
N ASP A 478 -8.56 -37.10 -22.45
CA ASP A 478 -8.49 -37.46 -21.03
C ASP A 478 -9.55 -38.50 -20.66
N THR A 479 -9.10 -39.63 -20.14
CA THR A 479 -9.97 -40.67 -19.60
C THR A 479 -9.82 -40.71 -18.08
N ALA A 480 -10.95 -40.74 -17.37
CA ALA A 480 -11.00 -40.83 -15.90
C ALA A 480 -10.09 -41.96 -15.40
N GLY A 481 -9.22 -41.65 -14.42
CA GLY A 481 -8.21 -42.55 -13.88
C GLY A 481 -7.13 -43.10 -14.81
N VAL A 482 -7.05 -42.63 -16.06
CA VAL A 482 -6.04 -43.09 -17.03
C VAL A 482 -5.19 -41.94 -17.58
N GLY A 483 -5.77 -40.75 -17.78
CA GLY A 483 -5.09 -39.63 -18.45
C GLY A 483 -5.27 -39.63 -19.98
N PRO A 484 -4.45 -38.92 -20.77
CA PRO A 484 -3.15 -38.32 -20.44
C PRO A 484 -3.30 -36.93 -19.79
N TYR A 485 -3.41 -36.89 -18.46
CA TYR A 485 -3.46 -35.62 -17.73
C TYR A 485 -2.15 -34.84 -17.85
N SER A 486 -2.20 -33.55 -17.57
CA SER A 486 -1.00 -32.71 -17.51
C SER A 486 -0.37 -32.77 -16.12
N ALA A 487 0.96 -32.67 -16.06
CA ALA A 487 1.65 -32.43 -14.80
C ALA A 487 1.32 -31.02 -14.29
N ALA A 488 1.36 -30.86 -12.97
CA ALA A 488 1.23 -29.59 -12.27
C ALA A 488 2.54 -29.19 -11.60
N GLY A 489 2.67 -27.91 -11.25
CA GLY A 489 3.82 -27.39 -10.52
C GLY A 489 3.89 -27.89 -9.07
N THR A 490 4.54 -27.09 -8.23
CA THR A 490 4.68 -27.35 -6.79
C THR A 490 3.40 -26.98 -6.04
N VAL A 491 2.96 -27.86 -5.14
CA VAL A 491 1.90 -27.57 -4.16
C VAL A 491 2.50 -27.53 -2.76
N THR A 492 2.42 -26.39 -2.11
CA THR A 492 2.85 -26.18 -0.72
C THR A 492 1.67 -25.77 0.14
N LEU A 493 1.34 -26.59 1.13
CA LEU A 493 0.41 -26.30 2.21
C LEU A 493 1.23 -26.11 3.49
N SER A 494 1.22 -24.92 4.07
CA SER A 494 2.04 -24.55 5.22
C SER A 494 1.22 -23.76 6.24
N ALA A 495 1.23 -24.17 7.51
CA ALA A 495 0.48 -23.49 8.58
C ALA A 495 -0.99 -23.22 8.18
N LEU A 496 -1.64 -24.23 7.61
CA LEU A 496 -3.00 -24.15 7.09
C LEU A 496 -3.96 -24.71 8.14
N THR A 497 -4.90 -23.88 8.59
CA THR A 497 -5.95 -24.30 9.52
C THR A 497 -7.32 -24.27 8.84
N ILE A 498 -8.06 -25.38 8.89
CA ILE A 498 -9.43 -25.43 8.38
C ILE A 498 -10.38 -26.00 9.43
N THR A 499 -11.48 -25.30 9.67
CA THR A 499 -12.56 -25.77 10.54
C THR A 499 -13.93 -25.67 9.88
N GLY A 500 -14.90 -26.39 10.42
CA GLY A 500 -16.31 -26.31 10.00
C GLY A 500 -16.84 -27.57 9.31
N ALA A 501 -18.03 -27.45 8.72
CA ALA A 501 -18.75 -28.56 8.11
C ALA A 501 -18.92 -28.36 6.61
N TYR A 502 -18.63 -29.42 5.85
CA TYR A 502 -18.61 -29.42 4.39
C TYR A 502 -19.47 -30.57 3.87
N LEU A 503 -20.11 -30.37 2.71
CA LEU A 503 -21.06 -31.33 2.16
C LEU A 503 -20.41 -32.51 1.41
N GLN A 504 -19.12 -32.43 1.09
CA GLN A 504 -18.36 -33.44 0.35
C GLN A 504 -16.99 -33.64 1.00
N ASP A 505 -15.94 -33.84 0.20
CA ASP A 505 -14.54 -33.86 0.59
C ASP A 505 -13.99 -32.45 0.82
N LEU A 506 -13.18 -32.27 1.87
CA LEU A 506 -12.71 -30.95 2.32
C LEU A 506 -11.70 -30.33 1.34
N ILE A 507 -10.60 -31.03 1.08
CA ILE A 507 -9.56 -30.65 0.13
C ILE A 507 -9.57 -31.68 -1.00
N ALA A 508 -9.65 -31.23 -2.24
CA ALA A 508 -9.81 -32.12 -3.37
C ALA A 508 -8.87 -31.79 -4.54
N PHE A 509 -8.02 -32.75 -4.92
CA PHE A 509 -7.16 -32.67 -6.09
C PHE A 509 -7.57 -33.69 -7.14
N TYR A 510 -7.77 -33.22 -8.37
CA TYR A 510 -8.33 -34.03 -9.44
C TYR A 510 -7.56 -33.92 -10.74
N ARG A 511 -7.32 -35.08 -11.39
CA ARG A 511 -6.88 -35.17 -12.80
C ARG A 511 -5.53 -34.51 -13.06
N ILE A 512 -4.50 -34.99 -12.37
CA ILE A 512 -3.14 -34.45 -12.41
C ILE A 512 -2.19 -35.61 -12.66
N ALA A 513 -1.33 -35.52 -13.67
CA ALA A 513 -0.40 -36.61 -13.98
C ALA A 513 0.63 -36.83 -12.86
N SER A 514 1.17 -35.73 -12.36
CA SER A 514 2.06 -35.66 -11.20
C SER A 514 2.20 -34.20 -10.78
N PHE A 515 2.58 -33.96 -9.53
CA PHE A 515 3.13 -32.67 -9.12
C PHE A 515 4.64 -32.65 -9.32
N GLU A 516 5.22 -31.47 -9.51
CA GLU A 516 6.68 -31.31 -9.38
C GLU A 516 7.12 -31.62 -7.95
N SER A 517 6.39 -31.10 -6.97
CA SER A 517 6.49 -31.50 -5.58
C SER A 517 5.17 -31.26 -4.84
N PHE A 518 4.92 -32.06 -3.81
CA PHE A 518 3.79 -31.90 -2.92
C PHE A 518 4.31 -31.86 -1.48
N ALA A 519 4.00 -30.79 -0.74
CA ALA A 519 4.42 -30.63 0.64
C ALA A 519 3.25 -30.15 1.50
N ALA A 520 3.03 -30.84 2.61
CA ALA A 520 2.18 -30.40 3.71
C ALA A 520 3.05 -30.20 4.95
N ASN A 521 2.99 -29.03 5.56
CA ASN A 521 3.74 -28.68 6.77
C ASN A 521 2.80 -27.95 7.73
N ASP A 522 2.64 -28.47 8.95
CA ASP A 522 1.78 -27.83 9.97
C ASP A 522 0.35 -27.54 9.48
N VAL A 523 -0.25 -28.54 8.81
CA VAL A 523 -1.64 -28.48 8.35
C VAL A 523 -2.54 -29.08 9.43
N GLU A 524 -3.48 -28.29 9.95
CA GLU A 524 -4.42 -28.67 11.01
C GLU A 524 -5.87 -28.58 10.52
N LEU A 525 -6.56 -29.73 10.47
CA LEU A 525 -7.92 -29.83 9.94
C LEU A 525 -8.86 -30.41 11.01
N ASP A 526 -9.82 -29.62 11.48
CA ASP A 526 -10.88 -30.06 12.42
C ASP A 526 -12.26 -29.84 11.80
N VAL A 527 -12.77 -30.87 11.14
CA VAL A 527 -13.87 -30.72 10.19
C VAL A 527 -14.95 -31.79 10.30
N SER A 528 -16.04 -31.58 9.58
CA SER A 528 -17.02 -32.61 9.21
C SER A 528 -17.08 -32.67 7.68
N ALA A 529 -16.52 -33.73 7.09
CA ALA A 529 -16.45 -33.91 5.64
C ALA A 529 -16.77 -35.38 5.27
N PRO A 530 -18.01 -35.69 4.83
CA PRO A 530 -18.50 -37.06 4.74
C PRO A 530 -17.83 -37.91 3.65
N TRP A 531 -17.14 -37.30 2.68
CA TRP A 531 -16.51 -38.04 1.57
C TRP A 531 -15.00 -38.20 1.74
N GLY A 532 -14.40 -37.59 2.78
CA GLY A 532 -12.97 -37.59 3.04
C GLY A 532 -12.46 -36.20 3.43
N VAL A 533 -11.34 -36.12 4.15
CA VAL A 533 -10.71 -34.82 4.43
C VAL A 533 -9.85 -34.40 3.24
N LEU A 534 -8.82 -35.18 2.89
CA LEU A 534 -8.01 -34.95 1.70
C LEU A 534 -8.31 -36.03 0.65
N ASN A 535 -8.82 -35.60 -0.50
CA ASN A 535 -9.18 -36.49 -1.60
C ASN A 535 -8.32 -36.21 -2.84
N LEU A 536 -7.51 -37.18 -3.23
CA LEU A 536 -6.76 -37.21 -4.47
C LEU A 536 -7.47 -38.21 -5.38
N ASP A 537 -8.14 -37.74 -6.44
CA ASP A 537 -8.77 -38.63 -7.42
C ASP A 537 -8.17 -38.42 -8.81
N SER A 538 -7.49 -39.47 -9.28
CA SER A 538 -6.76 -39.48 -10.54
C SER A 538 -5.56 -38.52 -10.47
N VAL A 539 -4.73 -38.71 -9.44
CA VAL A 539 -3.51 -37.94 -9.19
C VAL A 539 -2.35 -38.92 -9.10
N GLY A 540 -1.44 -38.90 -10.08
CA GLY A 540 -0.29 -39.81 -10.11
C GLY A 540 0.98 -39.21 -9.53
N GLY A 541 2.08 -39.95 -9.68
CA GLY A 541 3.41 -39.58 -9.19
C GLY A 541 3.62 -39.92 -7.72
N ALA A 542 4.44 -39.13 -7.03
CA ALA A 542 4.80 -39.35 -5.63
C ALA A 542 4.07 -38.38 -4.71
N ILE A 543 3.34 -38.92 -3.73
CA ILE A 543 2.65 -38.20 -2.67
C ILE A 543 3.04 -38.83 -1.33
N ASP A 544 3.57 -38.00 -0.43
CA ASP A 544 3.93 -38.41 0.92
C ASP A 544 3.16 -37.59 1.96
N LEU A 545 2.25 -38.23 2.68
CA LEU A 545 1.44 -37.63 3.74
C LEU A 545 1.82 -38.14 5.14
N SER A 546 2.97 -38.81 5.27
CA SER A 546 3.42 -39.40 6.54
C SER A 546 3.68 -38.37 7.63
N THR A 547 3.90 -37.10 7.24
CA THR A 547 4.15 -35.99 8.17
C THR A 547 3.43 -34.71 7.71
N GLY A 548 3.31 -33.76 8.63
CA GLY A 548 2.85 -32.40 8.32
C GLY A 548 1.34 -32.21 8.20
N LEU A 549 0.54 -33.29 8.22
CA LEU A 549 -0.92 -33.24 8.25
C LEU A 549 -1.47 -33.83 9.57
N THR A 550 -2.24 -33.04 10.31
CA THR A 550 -3.04 -33.48 11.46
C THR A 550 -4.50 -33.20 11.17
N ALA A 551 -5.35 -34.23 11.19
CA ALA A 551 -6.75 -34.10 10.82
C ALA A 551 -7.70 -34.86 11.74
N GLN A 552 -8.87 -34.28 11.99
CA GLN A 552 -10.02 -34.90 12.64
C GLN A 552 -11.25 -34.73 11.75
N ASN A 553 -12.00 -35.83 11.58
CA ASN A 553 -13.22 -35.83 10.80
C ASN A 553 -14.39 -36.33 11.65
N SER A 554 -15.15 -35.37 12.19
CA SER A 554 -16.32 -35.65 13.05
C SER A 554 -17.48 -36.35 12.33
N SER A 555 -17.47 -36.38 10.99
CA SER A 555 -18.45 -37.14 10.20
C SER A 555 -18.19 -38.66 10.20
N GLY A 556 -17.00 -39.09 10.64
CA GLY A 556 -16.53 -40.46 10.53
C GLY A 556 -16.06 -40.85 9.13
N GLY A 557 -15.98 -39.91 8.19
CA GLY A 557 -15.34 -40.11 6.90
C GLY A 557 -13.82 -40.32 7.03
N LEU A 558 -13.21 -40.85 5.97
CA LEU A 558 -11.77 -41.10 5.89
C LEU A 558 -10.96 -39.81 6.05
N ILE A 559 -9.72 -39.92 6.53
CA ILE A 559 -8.82 -38.77 6.57
C ILE A 559 -8.28 -38.54 5.17
N THR A 560 -7.59 -39.51 4.57
CA THR A 560 -7.17 -39.41 3.16
C THR A 560 -7.82 -40.46 2.28
N VAL A 561 -8.07 -40.05 1.03
CA VAL A 561 -8.52 -40.91 -0.07
C VAL A 561 -7.55 -40.64 -1.21
N GLN A 562 -6.60 -41.54 -1.44
CA GLN A 562 -5.54 -41.41 -2.43
C GLN A 562 -5.80 -42.38 -3.58
N GLN A 563 -6.19 -41.86 -4.75
CA GLN A 563 -6.45 -42.66 -5.95
C GLN A 563 -5.54 -42.21 -7.09
N GLY A 564 -4.62 -43.09 -7.45
CA GLY A 564 -3.60 -42.94 -8.47
C GLY A 564 -4.12 -42.96 -9.91
N LEU A 565 -3.21 -43.22 -10.84
CA LEU A 565 -3.42 -43.34 -12.28
C LEU A 565 -3.01 -44.72 -12.76
N ALA A 566 -3.15 -44.99 -14.05
CA ALA A 566 -2.61 -46.21 -14.66
C ALA A 566 -1.07 -46.23 -14.80
N THR A 567 -0.37 -45.37 -14.05
CA THR A 567 1.08 -45.19 -14.07
C THR A 567 1.65 -45.62 -12.74
N ALA A 568 2.94 -45.98 -12.69
CA ALA A 568 3.60 -46.29 -11.43
C ALA A 568 3.61 -45.08 -10.48
N ASP A 569 2.83 -45.18 -9.41
CA ASP A 569 2.62 -44.14 -8.41
C ASP A 569 3.26 -44.53 -7.07
N THR A 570 3.54 -43.54 -6.23
CA THR A 570 4.04 -43.74 -4.86
C THR A 570 3.16 -42.95 -3.91
N LEU A 571 2.34 -43.65 -3.13
CA LEU A 571 1.35 -43.05 -2.24
C LEU A 571 1.65 -43.49 -0.80
N VAL A 572 1.89 -42.52 0.07
CA VAL A 572 2.09 -42.74 1.50
C VAL A 572 0.96 -42.07 2.28
N GLY A 573 0.27 -42.84 3.11
CA GLY A 573 -0.78 -42.40 4.02
C GLY A 573 -0.26 -41.59 5.20
N THR A 574 -1.20 -41.30 6.09
CA THR A 574 -1.01 -40.54 7.32
C THR A 574 -0.78 -41.50 8.50
N SER A 575 -1.11 -41.05 9.71
CA SER A 575 -1.16 -41.89 10.92
C SER A 575 -2.61 -42.20 11.35
N SER A 576 -3.56 -41.94 10.45
CA SER A 576 -4.99 -42.17 10.64
C SER A 576 -5.51 -43.12 9.56
N MET A 577 -6.78 -43.54 9.66
CA MET A 577 -7.39 -44.42 8.65
C MET A 577 -7.46 -43.74 7.28
N ASP A 578 -6.81 -44.38 6.32
CA ASP A 578 -6.66 -43.92 4.95
C ASP A 578 -7.18 -44.95 3.93
N LEU A 579 -7.45 -44.48 2.71
CA LEU A 579 -7.75 -45.34 1.55
C LEU A 579 -6.75 -45.06 0.44
N LEU A 580 -6.06 -46.10 -0.03
CA LEU A 580 -5.10 -46.05 -1.11
C LEU A 580 -5.58 -46.94 -2.28
N ASP A 581 -5.59 -46.41 -3.49
CA ASP A 581 -5.94 -47.11 -4.74
C ASP A 581 -4.91 -46.71 -5.82
N GLY A 582 -3.91 -47.56 -6.05
CA GLY A 582 -2.88 -47.31 -7.07
C GLY A 582 -3.43 -47.30 -8.49
N ARG A 583 -4.46 -48.13 -8.75
CA ARG A 583 -4.98 -48.48 -10.08
C ARG A 583 -3.97 -49.32 -10.86
N ASP A 584 -3.86 -49.14 -12.17
CA ASP A 584 -2.97 -49.98 -13.01
C ASP A 584 -1.53 -49.48 -12.89
N GLY A 585 -0.54 -50.34 -13.10
CA GLY A 585 0.86 -49.99 -12.95
C GLY A 585 1.54 -50.63 -11.73
N ALA A 586 2.84 -50.44 -11.63
CA ALA A 586 3.65 -50.97 -10.53
C ALA A 586 3.79 -49.92 -9.43
N ASP A 587 2.82 -49.90 -8.53
CA ASP A 587 2.69 -48.84 -7.53
C ASP A 587 3.41 -49.16 -6.21
N SER A 588 3.69 -48.13 -5.43
CA SER A 588 4.19 -48.22 -4.06
C SER A 588 3.18 -47.59 -3.11
N LEU A 589 2.39 -48.42 -2.44
CA LEU A 589 1.35 -48.01 -1.50
C LEU A 589 1.79 -48.32 -0.06
N ASP A 590 1.91 -47.29 0.77
CA ASP A 590 2.22 -47.41 2.20
C ASP A 590 1.12 -46.73 3.01
N GLY A 591 0.39 -47.48 3.83
CA GLY A 591 -0.69 -46.96 4.67
C GLY A 591 -0.18 -46.06 5.80
N GLY A 592 1.01 -46.37 6.32
CA GLY A 592 1.57 -45.68 7.47
C GLY A 592 1.10 -46.29 8.78
N ALA A 593 0.41 -45.52 9.60
CA ALA A 593 -0.21 -46.00 10.83
C ALA A 593 -1.72 -45.72 10.79
N GLY A 594 -2.49 -46.44 11.59
CA GLY A 594 -3.95 -46.45 11.45
C GLY A 594 -4.43 -47.70 10.70
N ASN A 595 -5.76 -47.89 10.68
CA ASN A 595 -6.34 -49.07 10.03
C ASN A 595 -6.69 -48.72 8.59
N ASP A 596 -5.86 -49.13 7.64
CA ASP A 596 -5.91 -48.63 6.27
C ASP A 596 -6.60 -49.58 5.30
N ILE A 597 -7.05 -49.01 4.18
CA ILE A 597 -7.78 -49.72 3.13
C ILE A 597 -7.03 -49.58 1.80
N PHE A 598 -6.56 -50.69 1.28
CA PHE A 598 -5.95 -50.78 -0.05
C PHE A 598 -6.98 -51.33 -1.03
N VAL A 599 -7.37 -50.55 -2.03
CA VAL A 599 -8.40 -50.95 -2.99
C VAL A 599 -7.75 -51.56 -4.23
N ILE A 600 -8.17 -52.77 -4.59
CA ILE A 600 -7.84 -53.39 -5.87
C ILE A 600 -9.16 -53.61 -6.62
N SER A 601 -9.44 -52.79 -7.62
CA SER A 601 -10.71 -52.83 -8.35
C SER A 601 -10.74 -53.79 -9.54
N ASN A 602 -9.55 -54.23 -9.98
CA ASN A 602 -9.36 -55.21 -11.03
C ASN A 602 -8.12 -56.05 -10.69
N ALA A 603 -8.17 -57.37 -10.87
CA ALA A 603 -6.98 -58.21 -10.66
C ALA A 603 -5.78 -57.80 -11.52
N ASP A 604 -6.02 -57.24 -12.71
CA ASP A 604 -4.96 -56.75 -13.60
C ASP A 604 -4.28 -55.49 -13.06
N PHE A 605 -4.91 -54.78 -12.12
CA PHE A 605 -4.32 -53.61 -11.46
C PHE A 605 -3.32 -54.01 -10.38
N HIS A 606 -3.21 -55.31 -10.05
CA HIS A 606 -2.19 -55.80 -9.15
C HIS A 606 -0.94 -56.26 -9.91
N ASP A 607 -0.11 -55.30 -10.34
CA ASP A 607 1.10 -55.60 -11.12
C ASP A 607 2.11 -56.42 -10.27
N PRO A 608 2.88 -57.35 -10.88
CA PRO A 608 3.90 -58.09 -10.15
C PRO A 608 4.96 -57.25 -9.41
N GLY A 609 5.14 -55.99 -9.81
CA GLY A 609 6.03 -55.01 -9.18
C GLY A 609 5.36 -54.12 -8.13
N GLU A 610 4.04 -54.20 -7.94
CA GLU A 610 3.32 -53.41 -6.94
C GLU A 610 3.74 -53.79 -5.52
N THR A 611 4.00 -52.81 -4.66
CA THR A 611 4.33 -53.00 -3.25
C THR A 611 3.23 -52.39 -2.38
N ILE A 612 2.73 -53.17 -1.44
CA ILE A 612 1.71 -52.74 -0.48
C ILE A 612 2.25 -52.98 0.93
N ASN A 613 2.25 -51.94 1.76
CA ASN A 613 2.61 -52.02 3.17
C ASN A 613 1.49 -51.41 4.02
N GLY A 614 0.80 -52.23 4.83
CA GLY A 614 -0.27 -51.70 5.69
C GLY A 614 0.24 -50.91 6.88
N GLY A 615 1.32 -51.36 7.53
CA GLY A 615 1.88 -50.69 8.70
C GLY A 615 1.94 -51.60 9.92
N ALA A 616 1.62 -51.09 11.10
CA ALA A 616 1.66 -51.86 12.36
C ALA A 616 0.26 -52.18 12.92
N ASP A 617 -0.78 -51.61 12.33
CA ASP A 617 -2.16 -51.63 12.82
C ASP A 617 -2.98 -52.70 12.07
N SER A 618 -4.29 -52.53 11.91
CA SER A 618 -5.15 -53.55 11.27
C SER A 618 -5.55 -53.12 9.88
N ASP A 619 -4.93 -53.71 8.87
CA ASP A 619 -5.03 -53.24 7.49
C ASP A 619 -5.77 -54.22 6.57
N VAL A 620 -6.46 -53.67 5.58
CA VAL A 620 -7.37 -54.41 4.70
C VAL A 620 -6.99 -54.21 3.24
N ILE A 621 -6.79 -55.31 2.51
CA ILE A 621 -6.91 -55.28 1.04
C ILE A 621 -8.37 -55.54 0.67
N ARG A 622 -8.99 -54.57 -0.01
CA ARG A 622 -10.35 -54.65 -0.50
C ARG A 622 -10.37 -54.91 -2.00
N PHE A 623 -10.72 -56.14 -2.38
CA PHE A 623 -10.90 -56.53 -3.77
C PHE A 623 -12.33 -56.22 -4.25
N THR A 624 -12.47 -55.19 -5.09
CA THR A 624 -13.77 -54.61 -5.48
C THR A 624 -14.24 -54.96 -6.89
N THR A 625 -13.64 -55.99 -7.50
CA THR A 625 -13.95 -56.36 -8.88
C THR A 625 -15.44 -56.62 -9.12
N THR A 626 -15.93 -56.07 -10.23
CA THR A 626 -17.27 -56.40 -10.77
C THR A 626 -17.19 -57.44 -11.88
N THR A 627 -15.97 -57.84 -12.28
CA THR A 627 -15.71 -58.81 -13.33
C THR A 627 -15.74 -60.22 -12.74
N ALA A 628 -16.67 -61.05 -13.22
CA ALA A 628 -16.81 -62.41 -12.73
C ALA A 628 -15.57 -63.27 -13.02
N ASN A 629 -15.18 -64.11 -12.06
CA ASN A 629 -14.06 -65.07 -12.14
C ASN A 629 -12.67 -64.44 -12.31
N GLN A 630 -12.44 -63.24 -11.80
CA GLN A 630 -11.08 -62.71 -11.66
C GLN A 630 -10.39 -63.31 -10.44
N THR A 631 -9.11 -63.68 -10.60
CA THR A 631 -8.30 -64.21 -9.50
C THR A 631 -7.28 -63.15 -9.08
N LEU A 632 -7.39 -62.65 -7.84
CA LEU A 632 -6.35 -61.83 -7.23
C LEU A 632 -5.18 -62.72 -6.79
N ILE A 633 -3.97 -62.43 -7.29
CA ILE A 633 -2.75 -63.17 -6.95
C ILE A 633 -1.86 -62.29 -6.08
N LEU A 634 -1.82 -62.53 -4.78
CA LEU A 634 -0.97 -61.77 -3.87
C LEU A 634 0.51 -62.10 -4.09
N THR A 635 1.33 -61.07 -4.18
CA THR A 635 2.77 -61.15 -4.38
C THR A 635 3.54 -61.03 -3.06
N PRO A 636 4.83 -61.45 -3.00
CA PRO A 636 5.66 -61.29 -1.80
C PRO A 636 6.00 -59.84 -1.44
N THR A 637 5.62 -58.87 -2.28
CA THR A 637 5.81 -57.43 -2.07
C THR A 637 4.69 -56.80 -1.25
N ILE A 638 3.69 -57.60 -0.85
CA ILE A 638 2.68 -57.23 0.13
C ILE A 638 3.19 -57.59 1.54
N SER A 639 3.16 -56.63 2.44
CA SER A 639 3.51 -56.80 3.85
C SER A 639 2.51 -56.13 4.78
N ASN A 640 2.39 -56.67 5.99
CA ASN A 640 1.58 -56.09 7.07
C ASN A 640 0.12 -55.84 6.64
N ILE A 641 -0.57 -56.90 6.20
CA ILE A 641 -1.99 -56.87 5.88
C ILE A 641 -2.66 -58.01 6.67
N GLU A 642 -3.67 -57.67 7.46
CA GLU A 642 -4.35 -58.59 8.37
C GLU A 642 -5.60 -59.21 7.71
N GLU A 643 -6.26 -58.48 6.81
CA GLU A 643 -7.53 -58.88 6.21
C GLU A 643 -7.57 -58.66 4.70
N ILE A 644 -8.27 -59.58 4.02
CA ILE A 644 -8.65 -59.44 2.62
C ILE A 644 -10.16 -59.51 2.53
N GLU A 645 -10.75 -58.44 2.02
CA GLU A 645 -12.20 -58.28 1.88
C GLU A 645 -12.59 -58.38 0.39
N ILE A 646 -13.63 -59.15 0.08
CA ILE A 646 -14.25 -59.17 -1.25
C ILE A 646 -15.62 -58.49 -1.15
N SER A 647 -15.68 -57.22 -1.54
CA SER A 647 -16.84 -56.37 -1.33
C SER A 647 -17.02 -55.39 -2.48
N ASN A 648 -18.04 -54.52 -2.41
CA ASN A 648 -18.01 -53.29 -3.21
C ASN A 648 -17.09 -52.24 -2.56
N ALA A 649 -16.92 -51.07 -3.19
CA ALA A 649 -16.14 -49.96 -2.67
C ALA A 649 -16.57 -49.47 -1.27
N ALA A 650 -17.82 -49.73 -0.86
CA ALA A 650 -18.36 -49.36 0.44
C ALA A 650 -18.22 -50.46 1.51
N GLY A 651 -17.45 -51.52 1.27
CA GLY A 651 -17.28 -52.64 2.22
C GLY A 651 -18.53 -53.52 2.38
N VAL A 652 -19.43 -53.52 1.39
CA VAL A 652 -20.62 -54.39 1.41
C VAL A 652 -20.35 -55.63 0.58
N ASN A 653 -20.43 -56.80 1.22
CA ASN A 653 -20.34 -58.11 0.57
C ASN A 653 -21.34 -58.21 -0.59
N THR A 654 -20.84 -58.34 -1.82
CA THR A 654 -21.68 -58.39 -3.03
C THR A 654 -22.15 -59.80 -3.37
N GLY A 655 -21.65 -60.83 -2.67
CA GLY A 655 -21.89 -62.23 -3.03
C GLY A 655 -21.22 -62.66 -4.33
N THR A 656 -20.36 -61.80 -4.89
CA THR A 656 -19.52 -62.11 -6.05
C THR A 656 -18.47 -63.11 -5.62
N THR A 657 -18.38 -64.23 -6.33
CA THR A 657 -17.28 -65.19 -6.16
C THR A 657 -16.14 -64.67 -7.01
N ALA A 658 -15.14 -64.09 -6.35
CA ALA A 658 -13.87 -63.72 -6.94
C ALA A 658 -12.85 -64.82 -6.61
#